data_AF-A0A1H5RX40-F1
#
_entry.id   AF-A0A1H5RX40-F1
#
_cell.length_a   1.000
_cell.length_b   1.000
_cell.length_c   1.000
_cell.angle_alpha   90.00
_cell.angle_beta   90.00
_cell.angle_gamma   90.00
#
_symmetry.space_group_name_H-M   'P 1'
#
loop_
_entity.id
_entity.type
_entity.pdbx_description
1 polymer ?
#
loop_
_entity_poly.entity_id
_entity_poly.type
_entity_poly.pdbx_seq_one_letter_code
_entity_poly.pdbx_strand_id
1 'polypeptide(L)'
;MKNSRISWKVVTAAVLALVLAAGLFGGAALPLQAAVPKLDTIRVGLFIEHESYRTSEQVVTLSSDKGFKLGVRTPAGVAGLTTEGGTTLKASLDAYGVRVLETANWNEAKAAYDKLQSSPSDRAYIISRSKKGAAVYQVYYGSYASKETANAAKAKAVKATGSAQAVLSGPLHWSTGTFATAAEADNQAAAVSLAGADADVVLTSDGSGQAGYSVWVGGEADEAGLAAVKAALPGVALQPADTASAYLIKRADATAAAAAVPHYFSGAGSQKTWLDGNGAGIKVAEKSNQVYRGSMEISRYNGKFALVNELPFEEYLYSVVSSEMDGSFPLEALKAQAVAARTFAIKKGMKYGIAHLSDSTTDQAYRGMLREAEIVRQAVDATKGEVLVDKSGVIGDPLYSSNSGGQTADASEIWGNAVPYLKSVASPDEGAAKGKAVWYRIALLSGETGYVSGTYLKKTGDKNAAGLEIAASTQGGVNVRKLPSTDSASSPAVAQLKDKERVTLLEQVTESNSYSWFRVYDRAQMEKLLAGAGVKLGGPLQSLEVSKRGPSGRATELKANGEVVKVKYPNDLRNVLGGLPSTLFEIEESGRYTIVGADGKPTAQTAGAVQVIGGTQAKPQKAGADLFVMGADNQVRSVASGTSSFVIRGTGNGHGLGMSQWGARGLAEQGKTYTEILQTYYTGVWTTKE
;
A
#
# COMPACT_ATOMS: atom_id res chain seq x y z
N MET A 1 -68.73 30.85 45.89
CA MET A 1 -69.07 29.56 45.22
C MET A 1 -68.67 29.69 43.75
N LYS A 2 -68.03 28.75 43.06
CA LYS A 2 -67.50 27.43 43.45
C LYS A 2 -65.97 27.34 43.24
N ASN A 3 -65.39 26.31 43.86
CA ASN A 3 -64.03 25.78 43.70
C ASN A 3 -63.63 25.51 42.23
N SER A 4 -62.35 25.31 41.86
CA SER A 4 -61.16 24.95 42.66
C SER A 4 -59.82 25.38 42.04
N ARG A 5 -58.85 25.76 42.92
CA ARG A 5 -57.42 25.33 43.03
C ARG A 5 -56.62 25.10 41.71
N ILE A 6 -55.36 25.50 41.60
CA ILE A 6 -54.23 25.31 42.56
C ILE A 6 -53.43 26.62 42.78
N SER A 7 -52.67 26.71 43.87
CA SER A 7 -51.99 27.94 44.31
C SER A 7 -50.55 27.71 44.81
N TRP A 8 -49.65 28.67 44.51
CA TRP A 8 -48.53 29.13 45.36
C TRP A 8 -47.35 28.14 45.62
N LYS A 9 -46.12 28.58 45.92
CA LYS A 9 -45.58 29.93 46.24
C LYS A 9 -44.05 30.02 45.98
N VAL A 10 -43.56 31.21 45.53
CA VAL A 10 -42.37 31.99 46.00
C VAL A 10 -41.04 31.23 46.23
N VAL A 11 -39.86 31.65 45.72
CA VAL A 11 -39.12 32.94 45.82
C VAL A 11 -38.42 33.29 44.47
N THR A 12 -37.68 34.39 44.18
CA THR A 12 -37.08 35.54 44.91
C THR A 12 -37.04 36.82 44.02
N ALA A 13 -36.65 37.98 44.60
CA ALA A 13 -36.08 39.14 43.87
C ALA A 13 -34.72 38.79 43.24
N ALA A 14 -34.22 39.34 42.12
CA ALA A 14 -34.32 40.66 41.47
C ALA A 14 -33.33 41.74 42.00
N VAL A 15 -32.31 42.06 41.17
CA VAL A 15 -31.64 43.37 41.00
C VAL A 15 -31.17 43.45 39.53
N LEU A 16 -31.23 44.63 38.91
CA LEU A 16 -30.76 44.86 37.53
C LEU A 16 -29.88 46.12 37.47
N ALA A 17 -28.82 46.06 36.64
CA ALA A 17 -28.04 47.17 36.07
C ALA A 17 -27.41 48.22 37.01
N LEU A 18 -26.07 48.31 36.99
CA LEU A 18 -25.37 49.59 37.12
C LEU A 18 -24.05 49.61 36.33
N VAL A 19 -24.03 50.47 35.30
CA VAL A 19 -22.91 51.12 34.59
C VAL A 19 -21.51 50.48 34.62
N LEU A 20 -20.98 50.17 33.43
CA LEU A 20 -19.59 50.51 33.10
C LEU A 20 -19.40 50.67 31.58
N ALA A 21 -18.93 51.86 31.15
CA ALA A 21 -18.57 52.16 29.78
C ALA A 21 -17.25 52.95 29.74
N ALA A 22 -16.13 52.25 29.59
CA ALA A 22 -14.79 52.83 29.37
C ALA A 22 -13.83 51.75 28.83
N GLY A 23 -12.99 52.08 27.84
CA GLY A 23 -12.05 51.15 27.20
C GLY A 23 -12.74 50.18 26.21
N LEU A 24 -12.48 50.18 24.90
CA LEU A 24 -11.37 50.78 24.14
C LEU A 24 -9.97 50.29 24.53
N PHE A 25 -9.82 48.97 24.67
CA PHE A 25 -8.59 48.28 24.30
C PHE A 25 -8.88 47.17 23.29
N GLY A 26 -8.14 47.19 22.17
CA GLY A 26 -8.30 46.26 21.06
C GLY A 26 -7.71 44.88 21.35
N GLY A 27 -8.32 44.13 22.27
CA GLY A 27 -8.08 42.69 22.37
C GLY A 27 -8.69 41.98 21.17
N ALA A 28 -7.87 41.62 20.17
CA ALA A 28 -8.33 40.75 19.10
C ALA A 28 -8.70 39.40 19.70
N ALA A 29 -9.99 39.07 19.72
CA ALA A 29 -10.46 37.77 20.16
C ALA A 29 -9.87 36.71 19.21
N LEU A 30 -8.90 35.92 19.72
CA LEU A 30 -8.38 34.77 19.00
C LEU A 30 -9.57 33.88 18.61
N PRO A 31 -9.68 33.44 17.34
CA PRO A 31 -10.76 32.57 16.94
C PRO A 31 -10.73 31.32 17.82
N LEU A 32 -11.86 30.98 18.42
CA LEU A 32 -11.98 29.86 19.35
C LEU A 32 -11.51 28.59 18.64
N GLN A 33 -10.30 28.12 18.97
CA GLN A 33 -9.63 27.08 18.21
C GLN A 33 -10.47 25.80 18.32
N ALA A 34 -10.96 25.32 17.18
CA ALA A 34 -11.87 24.18 17.15
C ALA A 34 -11.20 22.96 17.82
N ALA A 35 -11.92 22.33 18.75
CA ALA A 35 -11.42 21.17 19.47
C ALA A 35 -10.91 20.10 18.49
N VAL A 36 -9.73 19.56 18.77
CA VAL A 36 -9.13 18.52 17.94
C VAL A 36 -9.97 17.24 18.09
N PRO A 37 -10.24 16.48 17.02
CA PRO A 37 -10.93 15.20 17.14
C PRO A 37 -9.98 14.12 17.70
N LYS A 38 -10.13 13.79 18.98
CA LYS A 38 -9.49 12.63 19.60
C LYS A 38 -10.12 11.31 19.13
N LEU A 39 -9.29 10.29 18.88
CA LEU A 39 -9.73 8.93 18.55
C LEU A 39 -9.22 7.93 19.60
N ASP A 40 -10.12 7.21 20.28
CA ASP A 40 -9.73 6.13 21.19
C ASP A 40 -9.34 4.85 20.42
N THR A 41 -10.05 4.55 19.33
CA THR A 41 -9.77 3.45 18.41
C THR A 41 -9.72 3.93 16.96
N ILE A 42 -8.95 3.22 16.13
CA ILE A 42 -8.93 3.40 14.68
C ILE A 42 -9.34 2.11 13.98
N ARG A 43 -9.84 2.25 12.75
CA ARG A 43 -10.35 1.16 11.91
C ARG A 43 -9.61 1.16 10.58
N VAL A 44 -8.95 0.06 10.22
CA VAL A 44 -8.15 -0.06 9.00
C VAL A 44 -8.74 -1.12 8.08
N GLY A 45 -9.05 -0.74 6.85
CA GLY A 45 -9.59 -1.65 5.84
C GLY A 45 -8.50 -2.57 5.29
N LEU A 46 -8.53 -3.84 5.69
CA LEU A 46 -7.62 -4.87 5.15
C LEU A 46 -8.16 -5.42 3.83
N PHE A 47 -9.46 -5.77 3.80
CA PHE A 47 -10.18 -6.09 2.56
C PHE A 47 -11.45 -5.24 2.51
N ILE A 48 -11.54 -4.31 1.54
CA ILE A 48 -12.68 -3.43 1.30
C ILE A 48 -12.79 -3.08 -0.20
N GLU A 49 -14.03 -2.92 -0.68
CA GLU A 49 -14.34 -2.43 -2.04
C GLU A 49 -14.93 -1.01 -1.92
N HIS A 50 -14.13 0.01 -2.22
CA HIS A 50 -14.54 1.43 -2.25
C HIS A 50 -14.30 2.03 -3.65
N GLU A 51 -14.89 3.19 -3.94
CA GLU A 51 -14.65 3.87 -5.23
C GLU A 51 -13.17 4.23 -5.43
N SER A 52 -12.51 4.72 -4.36
CA SER A 52 -11.14 5.25 -4.35
C SER A 52 -10.07 4.29 -3.84
N TYR A 53 -10.44 3.09 -3.39
CA TYR A 53 -9.50 2.05 -2.93
C TYR A 53 -10.19 0.68 -2.97
N ARG A 54 -9.50 -0.33 -3.52
CA ARG A 54 -10.06 -1.66 -3.73
C ARG A 54 -9.04 -2.73 -3.44
N THR A 55 -9.34 -3.58 -2.48
CA THR A 55 -8.64 -4.84 -2.26
C THR A 55 -9.68 -5.82 -1.73
N SER A 56 -10.00 -6.84 -2.53
CA SER A 56 -11.07 -7.78 -2.25
C SER A 56 -10.54 -9.19 -2.13
N GLU A 57 -11.16 -9.93 -1.23
CA GLU A 57 -10.97 -11.36 -0.99
C GLU A 57 -12.35 -11.95 -0.66
N GLN A 58 -12.56 -13.26 -0.87
CA GLN A 58 -13.85 -13.91 -0.60
C GLN A 58 -13.82 -14.85 0.61
N VAL A 59 -12.65 -15.38 0.95
CA VAL A 59 -12.41 -16.25 2.10
C VAL A 59 -11.06 -15.85 2.70
N VAL A 60 -11.02 -15.56 3.99
CA VAL A 60 -9.77 -15.24 4.72
C VAL A 60 -9.42 -16.35 5.71
N THR A 61 -8.12 -16.59 5.89
CA THR A 61 -7.57 -17.61 6.79
C THR A 61 -6.91 -16.92 7.97
N LEU A 62 -7.48 -17.10 9.16
CA LEU A 62 -7.13 -16.39 10.39
C LEU A 62 -6.57 -17.37 11.43
N SER A 63 -5.54 -16.97 12.16
CA SER A 63 -5.01 -17.76 13.29
C SER A 63 -4.48 -16.87 14.42
N SER A 64 -4.52 -17.39 15.65
CA SER A 64 -4.10 -16.70 16.87
C SER A 64 -3.53 -17.69 17.87
N ASP A 65 -2.37 -17.36 18.47
CA ASP A 65 -1.69 -18.23 19.44
C ASP A 65 -2.51 -18.42 20.72
N LYS A 66 -3.40 -17.46 21.06
CA LYS A 66 -4.36 -17.54 22.17
C LYS A 66 -5.81 -17.81 21.72
N GLY A 67 -5.99 -18.27 20.48
CA GLY A 67 -7.30 -18.49 19.90
C GLY A 67 -8.11 -17.20 19.76
N PHE A 68 -9.42 -17.34 19.69
CA PHE A 68 -10.34 -16.24 19.39
C PHE A 68 -11.50 -16.18 20.39
N LYS A 69 -12.09 -14.99 20.54
CA LYS A 69 -13.54 -14.83 20.77
C LYS A 69 -14.20 -14.44 19.46
N LEU A 70 -15.33 -15.04 19.13
CA LEU A 70 -15.93 -14.95 17.80
C LEU A 70 -17.47 -14.88 17.89
N GLY A 71 -18.07 -13.78 17.41
CA GLY A 71 -19.52 -13.59 17.42
C GLY A 71 -19.94 -12.12 17.28
N VAL A 72 -20.81 -11.65 18.17
CA VAL A 72 -21.34 -10.27 18.17
C VAL A 72 -20.60 -9.42 19.19
N ARG A 73 -20.32 -8.15 18.88
CA ARG A 73 -19.76 -7.21 19.86
C ARG A 73 -20.87 -6.62 20.74
N THR A 74 -20.67 -6.73 22.04
CA THR A 74 -21.48 -6.15 23.12
C THR A 74 -20.66 -5.07 23.86
N PRO A 75 -21.24 -4.29 24.79
CA PRO A 75 -20.48 -3.43 25.69
C PRO A 75 -19.44 -4.17 26.56
N ALA A 76 -19.58 -5.48 26.75
CA ALA A 76 -18.61 -6.33 27.46
C ALA A 76 -17.54 -6.95 26.54
N GLY A 77 -17.48 -6.56 25.26
CA GLY A 77 -16.61 -7.14 24.24
C GLY A 77 -17.32 -8.16 23.34
N VAL A 78 -16.55 -9.00 22.65
CA VAL A 78 -17.10 -10.02 21.74
C VAL A 78 -17.71 -11.17 22.53
N ALA A 79 -19.01 -11.41 22.32
CA ALA A 79 -19.79 -12.53 22.86
C ALA A 79 -20.13 -13.52 21.74
N GLY A 80 -20.09 -14.83 22.04
CA GLY A 80 -20.18 -15.89 21.03
C GLY A 80 -19.31 -17.09 21.40
N LEU A 81 -18.65 -17.69 20.40
CA LEU A 81 -17.66 -18.75 20.60
C LEU A 81 -16.39 -18.21 21.27
N THR A 82 -15.70 -19.11 21.96
CA THR A 82 -14.26 -19.01 22.23
C THR A 82 -13.56 -20.21 21.59
N THR A 83 -12.36 -20.04 21.04
CA THR A 83 -11.53 -21.13 20.49
C THR A 83 -10.24 -21.30 21.27
N GLU A 84 -9.63 -22.47 21.19
CA GLU A 84 -8.36 -22.79 21.86
C GLU A 84 -7.15 -22.10 21.19
N GLY A 85 -6.03 -22.05 21.90
CA GLY A 85 -4.76 -21.53 21.40
C GLY A 85 -4.26 -22.26 20.15
N GLY A 86 -3.64 -21.53 19.21
CA GLY A 86 -3.16 -22.09 17.95
C GLY A 86 -4.25 -22.42 16.93
N THR A 87 -5.54 -22.20 17.24
CA THR A 87 -6.64 -22.41 16.29
C THR A 87 -6.39 -21.63 15.00
N THR A 88 -6.39 -22.35 13.87
CA THR A 88 -6.57 -21.77 12.54
C THR A 88 -8.01 -21.95 12.11
N LEU A 89 -8.63 -20.88 11.65
CA LEU A 89 -10.00 -20.88 11.11
C LEU A 89 -10.04 -20.14 9.78
N LYS A 90 -11.14 -20.31 9.07
CA LYS A 90 -11.52 -19.50 7.91
C LYS A 90 -12.77 -18.69 8.18
N ALA A 91 -12.94 -17.60 7.44
CA ALA A 91 -14.18 -16.84 7.47
C ALA A 91 -14.54 -16.25 6.10
N SER A 92 -15.85 -16.16 5.84
CA SER A 92 -16.43 -15.62 4.62
C SER A 92 -17.87 -15.13 4.87
N LEU A 93 -18.59 -14.70 3.83
CA LEU A 93 -20.03 -14.39 3.91
C LEU A 93 -20.89 -15.58 3.49
N ASP A 94 -21.99 -15.80 4.20
CA ASP A 94 -23.11 -16.62 3.73
C ASP A 94 -23.85 -15.86 2.62
N ALA A 95 -23.51 -16.18 1.38
CA ALA A 95 -23.87 -15.41 0.19
C ALA A 95 -24.15 -16.33 -1.01
N TYR A 96 -24.58 -15.75 -2.13
CA TYR A 96 -24.80 -16.53 -3.35
C TYR A 96 -23.48 -17.12 -3.87
N GLY A 97 -23.53 -18.37 -4.32
CA GLY A 97 -22.36 -19.13 -4.74
C GLY A 97 -22.74 -20.26 -5.69
N VAL A 98 -21.78 -21.14 -5.97
CA VAL A 98 -22.00 -22.34 -6.77
C VAL A 98 -21.43 -23.56 -6.03
N ARG A 99 -22.27 -24.53 -5.66
CA ARG A 99 -21.82 -25.88 -5.27
C ARG A 99 -21.55 -26.64 -6.56
N VAL A 100 -20.27 -26.79 -6.91
CA VAL A 100 -19.80 -27.30 -8.20
C VAL A 100 -19.79 -28.82 -8.27
N LEU A 101 -19.46 -29.48 -7.15
CA LEU A 101 -19.31 -30.94 -7.04
C LEU A 101 -19.59 -31.38 -5.59
N GLU A 102 -20.24 -32.52 -5.43
CA GLU A 102 -20.31 -33.31 -4.19
C GLU A 102 -19.78 -34.72 -4.47
N THR A 103 -18.80 -35.18 -3.70
CA THR A 103 -18.17 -36.51 -3.87
C THR A 103 -17.63 -37.03 -2.53
N ALA A 104 -17.58 -38.36 -2.36
CA ALA A 104 -16.90 -38.98 -1.22
C ALA A 104 -15.36 -38.99 -1.36
N ASN A 105 -14.82 -38.66 -2.54
CA ASN A 105 -13.39 -38.72 -2.85
C ASN A 105 -12.71 -37.34 -2.73
N TRP A 106 -11.90 -37.15 -1.68
CA TRP A 106 -11.16 -35.89 -1.48
C TRP A 106 -10.24 -35.53 -2.67
N ASN A 107 -9.63 -36.52 -3.35
CA ASN A 107 -8.76 -36.24 -4.49
C ASN A 107 -9.54 -35.70 -5.70
N GLU A 108 -10.79 -36.14 -5.88
CA GLU A 108 -11.68 -35.64 -6.93
C GLU A 108 -12.15 -34.21 -6.61
N ALA A 109 -12.55 -33.96 -5.36
CA ALA A 109 -12.88 -32.62 -4.87
C ALA A 109 -11.69 -31.66 -5.00
N LYS A 110 -10.48 -32.11 -4.66
CA LYS A 110 -9.23 -31.34 -4.81
C LYS A 110 -8.92 -31.03 -6.28
N ALA A 111 -9.05 -32.00 -7.18
CA ALA A 111 -8.85 -31.79 -8.61
C ALA A 111 -9.91 -30.84 -9.23
N ALA A 112 -11.14 -30.83 -8.75
CA ALA A 112 -12.15 -29.85 -9.15
C ALA A 112 -11.84 -28.45 -8.60
N TYR A 113 -11.42 -28.34 -7.34
CA TYR A 113 -10.94 -27.10 -6.73
C TYR A 113 -9.74 -26.49 -7.48
N ASP A 114 -8.76 -27.31 -7.88
CA ASP A 114 -7.53 -26.85 -8.54
C ASP A 114 -7.82 -26.23 -9.92
N LYS A 115 -8.74 -26.83 -10.69
CA LYS A 115 -9.22 -26.27 -11.97
C LYS A 115 -9.87 -24.88 -11.82
N LEU A 116 -10.41 -24.56 -10.65
CA LEU A 116 -11.10 -23.30 -10.36
C LEU A 116 -10.15 -22.17 -9.92
N GLN A 117 -8.88 -22.46 -9.60
CA GLN A 117 -7.89 -21.45 -9.15
C GLN A 117 -7.41 -20.49 -10.25
N SER A 118 -8.03 -20.52 -11.43
CA SER A 118 -7.66 -19.70 -12.60
C SER A 118 -8.22 -18.27 -12.56
N SER A 119 -9.10 -17.94 -11.60
CA SER A 119 -9.69 -16.60 -11.43
C SER A 119 -9.18 -15.94 -10.14
N PRO A 120 -8.38 -14.86 -10.20
CA PRO A 120 -7.92 -14.14 -9.00
C PRO A 120 -9.05 -13.52 -8.15
N SER A 121 -10.24 -13.33 -8.73
CA SER A 121 -11.39 -12.68 -8.08
C SER A 121 -12.50 -13.64 -7.63
N ASP A 122 -12.39 -14.93 -7.98
CA ASP A 122 -13.40 -15.96 -7.67
C ASP A 122 -12.70 -17.14 -6.96
N ARG A 123 -12.72 -17.18 -5.63
CA ARG A 123 -12.12 -18.28 -4.84
C ARG A 123 -13.03 -19.52 -4.86
N ALA A 124 -12.43 -20.69 -5.05
CA ALA A 124 -13.07 -21.94 -4.64
C ALA A 124 -12.68 -22.31 -3.19
N TYR A 125 -13.48 -23.16 -2.57
CA TYR A 125 -13.16 -23.82 -1.29
C TYR A 125 -13.86 -25.18 -1.21
N ILE A 126 -13.36 -26.07 -0.35
CA ILE A 126 -13.90 -27.42 -0.13
C ILE A 126 -14.45 -27.50 1.29
N ILE A 127 -15.71 -27.87 1.44
CA ILE A 127 -16.33 -28.19 2.74
C ILE A 127 -16.43 -29.72 2.88
N SER A 128 -16.03 -30.25 4.03
CA SER A 128 -16.20 -31.67 4.41
C SER A 128 -17.38 -31.81 5.37
N ARG A 129 -18.23 -32.81 5.17
CA ARG A 129 -19.46 -33.05 5.96
C ARG A 129 -19.71 -34.56 6.11
N SER A 130 -20.53 -34.93 7.09
CA SER A 130 -21.16 -36.26 7.11
C SER A 130 -22.52 -36.17 6.42
N LYS A 131 -22.89 -37.19 5.64
CA LYS A 131 -24.19 -37.28 4.94
C LYS A 131 -24.57 -38.75 4.81
N LYS A 132 -25.74 -39.14 5.34
CA LYS A 132 -26.18 -40.55 5.50
C LYS A 132 -25.12 -41.46 6.16
N GLY A 133 -24.33 -40.91 7.07
CA GLY A 133 -23.25 -41.61 7.79
C GLY A 133 -21.92 -41.73 7.05
N ALA A 134 -21.80 -41.24 5.80
CA ALA A 134 -20.56 -41.22 5.03
C ALA A 134 -19.96 -39.81 4.95
N ALA A 135 -18.63 -39.70 4.84
CA ALA A 135 -17.96 -38.43 4.59
C ALA A 135 -18.14 -37.99 3.13
N VAL A 136 -18.50 -36.71 2.92
CA VAL A 136 -18.64 -36.08 1.61
C VAL A 136 -17.91 -34.74 1.57
N TYR A 137 -17.36 -34.42 0.40
CA TYR A 137 -16.64 -33.19 0.10
C TYR A 137 -17.42 -32.39 -0.95
N GLN A 138 -17.83 -31.19 -0.56
CA GLN A 138 -18.57 -30.24 -1.39
C GLN A 138 -17.62 -29.13 -1.86
N VAL A 139 -17.41 -29.01 -3.17
CA VAL A 139 -16.59 -27.95 -3.77
C VAL A 139 -17.48 -26.75 -4.08
N TYR A 140 -17.21 -25.63 -3.44
CA TYR A 140 -17.90 -24.36 -3.67
C TYR A 140 -17.03 -23.40 -4.49
N TYR A 141 -17.66 -22.51 -5.25
CA TYR A 141 -17.01 -21.50 -6.08
C TYR A 141 -17.68 -20.13 -5.96
N GLY A 142 -16.89 -19.16 -5.50
CA GLY A 142 -17.22 -17.75 -5.38
C GLY A 142 -18.13 -17.38 -4.21
N SER A 143 -18.17 -16.08 -3.93
CA SER A 143 -19.11 -15.42 -3.01
C SER A 143 -19.63 -14.15 -3.68
N TYR A 144 -20.93 -14.10 -3.94
CA TYR A 144 -21.58 -13.19 -4.87
C TYR A 144 -22.73 -12.41 -4.23
N ALA A 145 -22.89 -11.17 -4.70
CA ALA A 145 -23.88 -10.24 -4.16
C ALA A 145 -25.33 -10.61 -4.51
N SER A 146 -25.54 -11.37 -5.60
CA SER A 146 -26.85 -11.70 -6.15
C SER A 146 -26.85 -13.06 -6.86
N LYS A 147 -28.05 -13.60 -7.10
CA LYS A 147 -28.25 -14.88 -7.78
C LYS A 147 -27.80 -14.85 -9.25
N GLU A 148 -27.97 -13.74 -9.93
CA GLU A 148 -27.63 -13.55 -11.35
C GLU A 148 -26.12 -13.61 -11.56
N THR A 149 -25.37 -12.97 -10.66
CA THR A 149 -23.90 -12.98 -10.69
C THR A 149 -23.33 -14.36 -10.35
N ALA A 150 -23.95 -15.09 -9.41
CA ALA A 150 -23.63 -16.49 -9.17
C ALA A 150 -23.99 -17.41 -10.37
N ASN A 151 -25.08 -17.13 -11.09
CA ASN A 151 -25.45 -17.90 -12.29
C ASN A 151 -24.46 -17.70 -13.46
N ALA A 152 -23.95 -16.48 -13.65
CA ALA A 152 -22.85 -16.22 -14.58
C ALA A 152 -21.56 -16.97 -14.16
N ALA A 153 -21.28 -17.06 -12.86
CA ALA A 153 -20.15 -17.83 -12.33
C ALA A 153 -20.32 -19.35 -12.50
N LYS A 154 -21.54 -19.89 -12.35
CA LYS A 154 -21.84 -21.31 -12.59
C LYS A 154 -21.43 -21.75 -14.00
N ALA A 155 -21.71 -20.94 -15.02
CA ALA A 155 -21.30 -21.24 -16.39
C ALA A 155 -19.76 -21.34 -16.54
N LYS A 156 -18.99 -20.48 -15.85
CA LYS A 156 -17.53 -20.58 -15.78
C LYS A 156 -17.09 -21.89 -15.09
N ALA A 157 -17.68 -22.20 -13.93
CA ALA A 157 -17.32 -23.36 -13.12
C ALA A 157 -17.59 -24.70 -13.85
N VAL A 158 -18.73 -24.81 -14.55
CA VAL A 158 -19.03 -25.96 -15.42
C VAL A 158 -17.98 -26.09 -16.53
N LYS A 159 -17.66 -25.00 -17.22
CA LYS A 159 -16.64 -24.99 -18.30
C LYS A 159 -15.24 -25.37 -17.80
N ALA A 160 -14.86 -24.94 -16.60
CA ALA A 160 -13.55 -25.21 -16.01
C ALA A 160 -13.43 -26.65 -15.47
N THR A 161 -14.47 -27.17 -14.82
CA THR A 161 -14.40 -28.48 -14.14
C THR A 161 -14.86 -29.66 -15.00
N GLY A 162 -15.86 -29.44 -15.86
CA GLY A 162 -16.67 -30.48 -16.52
C GLY A 162 -17.85 -30.98 -15.68
N SER A 163 -18.09 -30.43 -14.47
CA SER A 163 -19.11 -30.96 -13.56
C SER A 163 -20.54 -30.63 -14.00
N ALA A 164 -21.31 -31.67 -14.30
CA ALA A 164 -22.76 -31.58 -14.49
C ALA A 164 -23.54 -31.37 -13.17
N GLN A 165 -22.91 -31.57 -12.00
CA GLN A 165 -23.56 -31.40 -10.70
C GLN A 165 -23.71 -29.94 -10.26
N ALA A 166 -23.13 -28.98 -11.00
CA ALA A 166 -23.02 -27.60 -10.54
C ALA A 166 -24.40 -26.94 -10.33
N VAL A 167 -24.69 -26.54 -9.09
CA VAL A 167 -25.93 -25.86 -8.68
C VAL A 167 -25.62 -24.56 -7.95
N LEU A 168 -26.58 -23.63 -7.94
CA LEU A 168 -26.43 -22.39 -7.17
C LEU A 168 -26.65 -22.68 -5.68
N SER A 169 -25.87 -22.03 -4.84
CA SER A 169 -26.07 -21.96 -3.39
C SER A 169 -26.40 -20.53 -2.99
N GLY A 170 -26.97 -20.33 -1.81
CA GLY A 170 -27.34 -19.02 -1.29
C GLY A 170 -27.72 -19.02 0.19
N PRO A 171 -28.13 -17.85 0.72
CA PRO A 171 -28.36 -17.65 2.14
C PRO A 171 -29.78 -18.06 2.60
N LEU A 172 -30.46 -18.95 1.88
CA LEU A 172 -31.80 -19.43 2.24
C LEU A 172 -31.71 -20.79 2.94
N HIS A 173 -32.22 -20.84 4.17
CA HIS A 173 -32.15 -22.00 5.05
C HIS A 173 -33.47 -22.19 5.81
N TRP A 174 -33.77 -23.44 6.15
CA TRP A 174 -34.70 -23.75 7.25
C TRP A 174 -33.92 -23.82 8.57
N SER A 175 -34.59 -23.58 9.68
CA SER A 175 -34.12 -23.89 11.04
C SER A 175 -34.91 -25.07 11.62
N THR A 176 -34.26 -25.92 12.42
CA THR A 176 -34.93 -26.97 13.21
C THR A 176 -35.30 -26.51 14.64
N GLY A 177 -35.21 -25.20 14.93
CA GLY A 177 -35.35 -24.65 16.28
C GLY A 177 -34.03 -24.16 16.88
N THR A 178 -34.08 -23.81 18.16
CA THR A 178 -32.93 -23.34 18.96
C THR A 178 -32.60 -24.33 20.09
N PHE A 179 -31.34 -24.32 20.51
CA PHE A 179 -30.75 -25.25 21.47
C PHE A 179 -29.95 -24.46 22.52
N ALA A 180 -29.89 -24.97 23.75
CA ALA A 180 -29.21 -24.30 24.85
C ALA A 180 -27.68 -24.45 24.76
N THR A 181 -27.20 -25.51 24.11
CA THR A 181 -25.78 -25.86 24.01
C THR A 181 -25.35 -26.22 22.59
N ALA A 182 -24.06 -26.06 22.32
CA ALA A 182 -23.45 -26.52 21.06
C ALA A 182 -23.66 -28.03 20.84
N ALA A 183 -23.55 -28.85 21.89
CA ALA A 183 -23.65 -30.31 21.79
C ALA A 183 -25.06 -30.78 21.39
N GLU A 184 -26.12 -30.13 21.88
CA GLU A 184 -27.50 -30.40 21.42
C GLU A 184 -27.67 -30.07 19.93
N ALA A 185 -27.10 -28.94 19.48
CA ALA A 185 -27.13 -28.55 18.07
C ALA A 185 -26.27 -29.47 17.19
N ASP A 186 -25.06 -29.85 17.61
CA ASP A 186 -24.21 -30.81 16.88
C ASP A 186 -24.93 -32.18 16.75
N ASN A 187 -25.61 -32.65 17.81
CA ASN A 187 -26.44 -33.87 17.78
C ASN A 187 -27.62 -33.77 16.80
N GLN A 188 -28.36 -32.67 16.82
CA GLN A 188 -29.48 -32.45 15.89
C GLN A 188 -29.00 -32.30 14.44
N ALA A 189 -27.88 -31.62 14.21
CA ALA A 189 -27.26 -31.51 12.89
C ALA A 189 -26.82 -32.88 12.37
N ALA A 190 -26.26 -33.74 13.22
CA ALA A 190 -25.94 -35.12 12.88
C ALA A 190 -27.20 -35.94 12.51
N ALA A 191 -28.31 -35.76 13.23
CA ALA A 191 -29.58 -36.45 12.93
C ALA A 191 -30.16 -36.07 11.57
N VAL A 192 -30.18 -34.77 11.22
CA VAL A 192 -30.63 -34.29 9.90
C VAL A 192 -29.64 -34.71 8.79
N SER A 193 -28.33 -34.71 9.09
CA SER A 193 -27.30 -35.21 8.17
C SER A 193 -27.44 -36.71 7.89
N LEU A 194 -27.89 -37.50 8.87
CA LEU A 194 -28.20 -38.92 8.70
C LEU A 194 -29.44 -39.15 7.82
N ALA A 195 -30.47 -38.30 7.93
CA ALA A 195 -31.59 -38.25 6.98
C ALA A 195 -31.13 -37.87 5.55
N GLY A 196 -29.94 -37.29 5.42
CA GLY A 196 -29.23 -37.09 4.14
C GLY A 196 -29.34 -35.69 3.56
N ALA A 197 -29.75 -34.71 4.36
CA ALA A 197 -29.75 -33.30 3.98
C ALA A 197 -28.53 -32.56 4.52
N ASP A 198 -28.25 -31.41 3.91
CA ASP A 198 -27.18 -30.50 4.30
C ASP A 198 -27.60 -29.71 5.56
N ALA A 199 -27.17 -30.15 6.74
CA ALA A 199 -27.36 -29.43 8.01
C ALA A 199 -26.04 -28.81 8.52
N ASP A 200 -26.14 -27.64 9.16
CA ASP A 200 -25.02 -26.91 9.76
C ASP A 200 -25.42 -26.37 11.15
N VAL A 201 -24.47 -26.33 12.09
CA VAL A 201 -24.66 -25.64 13.37
C VAL A 201 -24.43 -24.14 13.18
N VAL A 202 -25.38 -23.35 13.65
CA VAL A 202 -25.39 -21.89 13.55
C VAL A 202 -25.41 -21.30 14.95
N LEU A 203 -24.46 -20.44 15.25
CA LEU A 203 -24.64 -19.55 16.40
C LEU A 203 -25.54 -18.40 16.00
N THR A 204 -26.53 -18.13 16.84
CA THR A 204 -27.31 -16.90 16.81
C THR A 204 -26.92 -16.02 17.99
N SER A 205 -27.24 -14.74 17.92
CA SER A 205 -27.33 -13.89 19.12
C SER A 205 -28.78 -13.50 19.35
N ASP A 206 -29.19 -13.44 20.62
CA ASP A 206 -30.37 -12.66 20.97
C ASP A 206 -30.09 -11.14 20.83
N GLY A 207 -31.12 -10.32 21.04
CA GLY A 207 -31.01 -8.86 20.99
C GLY A 207 -30.21 -8.22 22.13
N SER A 208 -29.72 -8.99 23.11
CA SER A 208 -28.85 -8.52 24.21
C SER A 208 -27.36 -8.82 23.95
N GLY A 209 -27.05 -9.69 23.00
CA GLY A 209 -25.69 -10.19 22.72
C GLY A 209 -25.41 -11.59 23.27
N GLN A 210 -26.41 -12.26 23.86
CA GLN A 210 -26.24 -13.61 24.40
C GLN A 210 -26.27 -14.64 23.27
N ALA A 211 -25.26 -15.50 23.24
CA ALA A 211 -25.11 -16.55 22.25
C ALA A 211 -26.14 -17.67 22.45
N GLY A 212 -26.86 -18.00 21.38
CA GLY A 212 -27.70 -19.18 21.26
C GLY A 212 -27.21 -20.10 20.14
N TYR A 213 -27.73 -21.33 20.11
CA TYR A 213 -27.43 -22.29 19.05
C TYR A 213 -28.70 -22.63 18.26
N SER A 214 -28.55 -22.86 16.96
CA SER A 214 -29.58 -23.38 16.07
C SER A 214 -28.95 -24.38 15.11
N VAL A 215 -29.78 -25.24 14.50
CA VAL A 215 -29.37 -26.07 13.36
C VAL A 215 -30.11 -25.56 12.15
N TRP A 216 -29.37 -25.16 11.12
CA TRP A 216 -29.92 -24.70 9.85
C TRP A 216 -29.72 -25.76 8.77
N VAL A 217 -30.62 -25.80 7.80
CA VAL A 217 -30.73 -26.86 6.80
C VAL A 217 -30.94 -26.26 5.42
N GLY A 218 -30.08 -26.60 4.46
CA GLY A 218 -30.10 -26.05 3.10
C GLY A 218 -28.85 -25.24 2.76
N GLY A 219 -29.02 -23.95 2.45
CA GLY A 219 -28.03 -23.12 1.75
C GLY A 219 -28.40 -22.89 0.28
N GLU A 220 -29.70 -22.69 0.02
CA GLU A 220 -30.30 -22.68 -1.32
C GLU A 220 -30.37 -21.26 -1.92
N ALA A 221 -30.44 -21.19 -3.26
CA ALA A 221 -30.40 -19.93 -3.99
C ALA A 221 -31.79 -19.33 -4.31
N ASP A 222 -32.88 -20.03 -4.01
CA ASP A 222 -34.26 -19.57 -4.11
C ASP A 222 -35.24 -20.41 -3.28
N GLU A 223 -36.47 -19.90 -3.15
CA GLU A 223 -37.60 -20.53 -2.46
C GLU A 223 -37.98 -21.90 -3.02
N ALA A 224 -37.72 -22.19 -4.30
CA ALA A 224 -38.06 -23.48 -4.90
C ALA A 224 -37.07 -24.58 -4.49
N GLY A 225 -35.77 -24.27 -4.47
CA GLY A 225 -34.74 -25.10 -3.86
C GLY A 225 -35.01 -25.30 -2.36
N LEU A 226 -35.31 -24.21 -1.64
CA LEU A 226 -35.64 -24.24 -0.22
C LEU A 226 -36.86 -25.15 0.07
N ALA A 227 -37.95 -25.01 -0.69
CA ALA A 227 -39.12 -25.87 -0.56
C ALA A 227 -38.82 -27.36 -0.85
N ALA A 228 -37.94 -27.65 -1.82
CA ALA A 228 -37.52 -29.01 -2.13
C ALA A 228 -36.74 -29.67 -0.96
N VAL A 229 -35.88 -28.91 -0.26
CA VAL A 229 -35.18 -29.39 0.95
C VAL A 229 -36.17 -29.79 2.05
N LYS A 230 -37.25 -29.02 2.24
CA LYS A 230 -38.30 -29.35 3.22
C LYS A 230 -39.14 -30.56 2.80
N ALA A 231 -39.47 -30.69 1.51
CA ALA A 231 -40.17 -31.85 0.97
C ALA A 231 -39.35 -33.16 1.10
N ALA A 232 -38.02 -33.08 1.08
CA ALA A 232 -37.12 -34.21 1.30
C ALA A 232 -37.00 -34.64 2.78
N LEU A 233 -37.53 -33.86 3.73
CA LEU A 233 -37.39 -34.08 5.17
C LEU A 233 -38.75 -34.12 5.91
N PRO A 234 -39.71 -34.98 5.52
CA PRO A 234 -41.06 -34.98 6.10
C PRO A 234 -41.11 -35.35 7.60
N GLY A 235 -40.05 -35.95 8.15
CA GLY A 235 -39.91 -36.27 9.57
C GLY A 235 -39.18 -35.21 10.41
N VAL A 236 -38.75 -34.08 9.83
CA VAL A 236 -38.03 -33.01 10.54
C VAL A 236 -38.92 -31.77 10.65
N ALA A 237 -39.08 -31.25 11.87
CA ALA A 237 -39.73 -29.96 12.08
C ALA A 237 -38.85 -28.83 11.52
N LEU A 238 -39.36 -28.10 10.51
CA LEU A 238 -38.62 -27.06 9.78
C LEU A 238 -39.42 -25.75 9.72
N GLN A 239 -38.86 -24.69 10.27
CA GLN A 239 -39.38 -23.31 10.27
C GLN A 239 -38.39 -22.37 9.57
N PRO A 240 -38.78 -21.20 9.04
CA PRO A 240 -37.84 -20.29 8.37
C PRO A 240 -36.66 -19.94 9.28
N ALA A 241 -35.44 -19.88 8.74
CA ALA A 241 -34.28 -19.38 9.48
C ALA A 241 -34.36 -17.86 9.65
N ASP A 242 -34.04 -17.36 10.84
CA ASP A 242 -33.88 -15.91 11.08
C ASP A 242 -32.52 -15.44 10.55
N THR A 243 -32.52 -15.00 9.31
CA THR A 243 -31.37 -14.38 8.63
C THR A 243 -31.31 -12.85 8.78
N ALA A 244 -32.23 -12.27 9.57
CA ALA A 244 -32.26 -10.84 9.88
C ALA A 244 -31.52 -10.52 11.20
N SER A 245 -31.62 -11.42 12.18
CA SER A 245 -30.80 -11.42 13.40
C SER A 245 -29.33 -11.76 13.11
N ALA A 246 -28.47 -11.61 14.12
CA ALA A 246 -27.07 -11.96 14.01
C ALA A 246 -26.85 -13.47 13.95
N TYR A 247 -26.10 -13.95 12.95
CA TYR A 247 -25.80 -15.37 12.81
C TYR A 247 -24.41 -15.68 12.26
N LEU A 248 -23.92 -16.88 12.60
CA LEU A 248 -22.64 -17.40 12.18
C LEU A 248 -22.72 -18.91 11.96
N ILE A 249 -22.66 -19.36 10.70
CA ILE A 249 -22.73 -20.78 10.34
C ILE A 249 -21.34 -21.41 10.46
N LYS A 250 -21.21 -22.50 11.22
CA LYS A 250 -19.97 -23.27 11.42
C LYS A 250 -19.94 -24.46 10.45
N ARG A 251 -19.01 -24.44 9.49
CA ARG A 251 -18.70 -25.56 8.58
C ARG A 251 -17.26 -26.04 8.78
N ALA A 252 -16.91 -27.19 8.21
CA ALA A 252 -15.54 -27.72 8.25
C ALA A 252 -14.90 -27.64 6.85
N ASP A 253 -13.85 -26.85 6.68
CA ASP A 253 -13.18 -26.60 5.40
C ASP A 253 -11.95 -27.49 5.22
N ALA A 254 -12.01 -28.35 4.20
CA ALA A 254 -11.00 -29.34 3.82
C ALA A 254 -10.20 -28.93 2.57
N THR A 255 -10.07 -27.61 2.32
CA THR A 255 -9.39 -27.09 1.12
C THR A 255 -7.88 -27.34 1.15
N ALA A 256 -7.25 -27.20 2.32
CA ALA A 256 -5.80 -27.37 2.49
C ALA A 256 -5.40 -28.85 2.58
N ALA A 257 -6.19 -29.65 3.29
CA ALA A 257 -6.02 -31.09 3.49
C ALA A 257 -7.37 -31.73 3.81
N ALA A 258 -7.46 -33.07 3.77
CA ALA A 258 -8.66 -33.80 4.20
C ALA A 258 -8.99 -33.58 5.69
N ALA A 259 -7.98 -33.30 6.52
CA ALA A 259 -8.15 -32.79 7.88
C ALA A 259 -8.64 -31.33 7.82
N ALA A 260 -9.90 -31.11 8.17
CA ALA A 260 -10.58 -29.84 7.98
C ALA A 260 -10.37 -28.85 9.14
N VAL A 261 -10.42 -27.55 8.83
CA VAL A 261 -10.43 -26.45 9.82
C VAL A 261 -11.83 -25.82 9.95
N PRO A 262 -12.20 -25.19 11.08
CA PRO A 262 -13.46 -24.45 11.18
C PRO A 262 -13.53 -23.31 10.15
N HIS A 263 -14.63 -23.22 9.41
CA HIS A 263 -14.93 -22.12 8.48
C HIS A 263 -16.27 -21.51 8.87
N TYR A 264 -16.23 -20.23 9.24
CA TYR A 264 -17.37 -19.49 9.75
C TYR A 264 -17.95 -18.53 8.70
N PHE A 265 -19.22 -18.73 8.36
CA PHE A 265 -19.93 -17.91 7.37
C PHE A 265 -20.78 -16.87 8.12
N SER A 266 -20.43 -15.60 7.95
CA SER A 266 -21.14 -14.48 8.56
C SER A 266 -22.32 -14.05 7.69
N GLY A 267 -23.43 -13.64 8.29
CA GLY A 267 -24.61 -13.24 7.52
C GLY A 267 -24.35 -12.07 6.57
N ALA A 268 -24.78 -12.20 5.31
CA ALA A 268 -24.63 -11.16 4.27
C ALA A 268 -25.60 -9.97 4.40
N GLY A 269 -26.15 -9.73 5.60
CA GLY A 269 -27.03 -8.62 5.94
C GLY A 269 -26.26 -7.37 6.42
N SER A 270 -26.89 -6.56 7.27
CA SER A 270 -26.28 -5.39 7.93
C SER A 270 -25.48 -5.74 9.20
N GLN A 271 -25.60 -6.99 9.68
CA GLN A 271 -24.90 -7.47 10.86
C GLN A 271 -23.39 -7.62 10.62
N LYS A 272 -22.64 -7.54 11.71
CA LYS A 272 -21.18 -7.59 11.76
C LYS A 272 -20.74 -8.73 12.67
N THR A 273 -19.89 -9.61 12.18
CA THR A 273 -19.19 -10.61 12.99
C THR A 273 -17.89 -10.01 13.48
N TRP A 274 -17.54 -10.27 14.73
CA TRP A 274 -16.32 -9.80 15.36
C TRP A 274 -15.45 -10.97 15.79
N LEU A 275 -14.14 -10.84 15.58
CA LEU A 275 -13.11 -11.72 16.12
C LEU A 275 -12.16 -10.92 16.99
N ASP A 276 -11.97 -11.34 18.24
CA ASP A 276 -10.94 -10.80 19.12
C ASP A 276 -9.84 -11.85 19.36
N GLY A 277 -8.58 -11.43 19.33
CA GLY A 277 -7.42 -12.33 19.48
C GLY A 277 -7.09 -12.73 20.93
N ASN A 278 -7.96 -12.43 21.91
CA ASN A 278 -7.68 -12.62 23.34
C ASN A 278 -6.39 -11.91 23.80
N GLY A 279 -6.12 -10.73 23.23
CA GLY A 279 -4.88 -9.96 23.45
C GLY A 279 -3.61 -10.62 22.88
N ALA A 280 -3.74 -11.64 22.02
CA ALA A 280 -2.70 -12.00 21.05
C ALA A 280 -3.01 -11.34 19.70
N GLY A 281 -2.02 -11.33 18.80
CA GLY A 281 -2.18 -10.80 17.46
C GLY A 281 -2.91 -11.79 16.53
N ILE A 282 -3.76 -11.27 15.66
CA ILE A 282 -4.50 -12.04 14.66
C ILE A 282 -3.68 -12.10 13.37
N LYS A 283 -3.20 -13.29 12.99
CA LYS A 283 -2.48 -13.54 11.74
C LYS A 283 -3.47 -13.72 10.58
N VAL A 284 -3.26 -12.97 9.50
CA VAL A 284 -4.05 -13.04 8.26
C VAL A 284 -3.17 -13.61 7.14
N ALA A 285 -3.46 -14.82 6.66
CA ALA A 285 -2.59 -15.50 5.69
C ALA A 285 -2.51 -14.74 4.35
N GLU A 286 -3.66 -14.25 3.87
CA GLU A 286 -3.81 -13.58 2.57
C GLU A 286 -3.12 -12.21 2.53
N LYS A 287 -2.87 -11.60 3.69
CA LYS A 287 -1.99 -10.43 3.86
C LYS A 287 -0.54 -10.86 4.13
N SER A 288 -0.03 -11.80 3.35
CA SER A 288 1.35 -12.32 3.45
C SER A 288 1.75 -12.79 4.87
N ASN A 289 0.81 -13.38 5.62
CA ASN A 289 0.97 -13.78 7.03
C ASN A 289 1.29 -12.63 8.01
N GLN A 290 0.94 -11.38 7.71
CA GLN A 290 1.01 -10.31 8.72
C GLN A 290 0.10 -10.58 9.91
N VAL A 291 0.53 -10.10 11.08
CA VAL A 291 -0.14 -10.31 12.37
C VAL A 291 -0.60 -8.96 12.91
N TYR A 292 -1.86 -8.81 13.28
CA TYR A 292 -2.49 -7.51 13.59
C TYR A 292 -3.00 -7.45 15.04
N ARG A 293 -2.98 -6.26 15.65
CA ARG A 293 -3.46 -6.01 17.02
C ARG A 293 -4.98 -5.83 17.07
N GLY A 294 -5.55 -5.94 18.26
CA GLY A 294 -6.98 -5.68 18.51
C GLY A 294 -7.90 -6.75 17.91
N SER A 295 -9.03 -6.30 17.36
CA SER A 295 -10.09 -7.15 16.83
C SER A 295 -10.19 -7.05 15.30
N MET A 296 -10.90 -7.98 14.67
CA MET A 296 -11.34 -7.92 13.28
C MET A 296 -12.86 -7.84 13.23
N GLU A 297 -13.39 -6.94 12.41
CA GLU A 297 -14.76 -6.98 11.91
C GLU A 297 -14.79 -7.73 10.57
N ILE A 298 -15.71 -8.68 10.45
CA ILE A 298 -16.13 -9.30 9.19
C ILE A 298 -17.56 -8.85 8.90
N SER A 299 -17.77 -8.27 7.73
CA SER A 299 -19.05 -7.69 7.33
C SER A 299 -19.20 -7.65 5.81
N ARG A 300 -20.36 -7.20 5.33
CA ARG A 300 -20.61 -6.96 3.91
C ARG A 300 -20.56 -5.47 3.61
N TYR A 301 -19.79 -5.07 2.60
CA TYR A 301 -19.65 -3.69 2.17
C TYR A 301 -19.65 -3.57 0.65
N ASN A 302 -20.44 -2.64 0.11
CA ASN A 302 -20.65 -2.45 -1.34
C ASN A 302 -20.93 -3.77 -2.09
N GLY A 303 -21.70 -4.67 -1.45
CA GLY A 303 -22.06 -5.99 -1.98
C GLY A 303 -21.00 -7.09 -1.81
N LYS A 304 -19.77 -6.77 -1.41
CA LYS A 304 -18.62 -7.67 -1.25
C LYS A 304 -18.35 -8.03 0.23
N PHE A 305 -17.54 -9.06 0.44
CA PHE A 305 -16.91 -9.34 1.74
C PHE A 305 -15.98 -8.19 2.15
N ALA A 306 -15.97 -7.86 3.45
CA ALA A 306 -15.05 -6.91 4.04
C ALA A 306 -14.37 -7.48 5.30
N LEU A 307 -13.08 -7.16 5.47
CA LEU A 307 -12.30 -7.38 6.68
C LEU A 307 -11.72 -6.04 7.12
N VAL A 308 -12.13 -5.55 8.29
CA VAL A 308 -11.64 -4.30 8.89
C VAL A 308 -11.00 -4.62 10.23
N ASN A 309 -9.73 -4.27 10.41
CA ASN A 309 -9.05 -4.37 11.68
C ASN A 309 -9.38 -3.15 12.55
N GLU A 310 -9.66 -3.34 13.84
CA GLU A 310 -9.91 -2.26 14.78
C GLU A 310 -9.09 -2.45 16.06
N LEU A 311 -8.40 -1.39 16.47
CA LEU A 311 -7.41 -1.39 17.54
C LEU A 311 -7.31 -0.01 18.22
N PRO A 312 -6.71 0.09 19.41
CA PRO A 312 -6.44 1.38 20.05
C PRO A 312 -5.59 2.28 19.14
N PHE A 313 -5.91 3.57 19.08
CA PHE A 313 -5.35 4.45 18.05
C PHE A 313 -3.82 4.60 18.14
N GLU A 314 -3.25 4.67 19.34
CA GLU A 314 -1.80 4.70 19.52
C GLU A 314 -1.12 3.37 19.11
N GLU A 315 -1.77 2.22 19.30
CA GLU A 315 -1.21 0.91 18.90
C GLU A 315 -1.12 0.75 17.37
N TYR A 316 -1.98 1.43 16.61
CA TYR A 316 -1.87 1.52 15.16
C TYR A 316 -0.60 2.25 14.71
N LEU A 317 -0.24 3.34 15.42
CA LEU A 317 0.94 4.14 15.10
C LEU A 317 2.23 3.38 15.35
N TYR A 318 2.26 2.42 16.28
CA TYR A 318 3.40 1.49 16.44
C TYR A 318 3.71 0.77 15.12
N SER A 319 2.68 0.24 14.46
CA SER A 319 2.83 -0.48 13.19
C SER A 319 3.16 0.45 12.04
N VAL A 320 2.52 1.63 11.95
CA VAL A 320 2.80 2.61 10.88
C VAL A 320 4.23 3.10 10.94
N VAL A 321 4.67 3.63 12.08
CA VAL A 321 6.00 4.25 12.19
C VAL A 321 7.10 3.21 11.93
N SER A 322 6.93 1.96 12.36
CA SER A 322 7.83 0.83 12.03
C SER A 322 7.70 0.27 10.61
N SER A 323 6.64 0.62 9.88
CA SER A 323 6.46 0.22 8.47
C SER A 323 7.00 1.27 7.50
N GLU A 324 6.95 2.54 7.91
CA GLU A 324 7.40 3.72 7.18
C GLU A 324 8.88 4.04 7.43
N MET A 325 9.36 3.90 8.68
CA MET A 325 10.74 4.17 9.08
C MET A 325 11.37 2.95 9.76
N ASP A 326 12.69 2.82 9.58
CA ASP A 326 13.46 1.71 10.14
C ASP A 326 13.79 1.94 11.63
N GLY A 327 13.76 0.87 12.43
CA GLY A 327 14.00 0.93 13.87
C GLY A 327 15.42 1.39 14.29
N SER A 328 16.35 1.55 13.35
CA SER A 328 17.68 2.16 13.58
C SER A 328 17.68 3.70 13.50
N PHE A 329 16.55 4.34 13.19
CA PHE A 329 16.47 5.79 13.09
C PHE A 329 16.42 6.46 14.48
N PRO A 330 16.95 7.69 14.64
CA PRO A 330 16.95 8.38 15.93
C PRO A 330 15.54 8.63 16.49
N LEU A 331 15.40 8.56 17.82
CA LEU A 331 14.13 8.70 18.53
C LEU A 331 13.34 9.96 18.12
N GLU A 332 14.00 11.11 17.96
CA GLU A 332 13.36 12.38 17.57
C GLU A 332 12.78 12.35 16.14
N ALA A 333 13.41 11.62 15.22
CA ALA A 333 12.88 11.42 13.88
C ALA A 333 11.65 10.49 13.88
N LEU A 334 11.67 9.45 14.71
CA LEU A 334 10.53 8.54 14.91
C LEU A 334 9.34 9.26 15.58
N LYS A 335 9.60 10.13 16.56
CA LYS A 335 8.59 11.00 17.18
C LYS A 335 7.93 11.94 16.16
N ALA A 336 8.73 12.55 15.27
CA ALA A 336 8.19 13.40 14.22
C ALA A 336 7.25 12.62 13.28
N GLN A 337 7.62 11.39 12.91
CA GLN A 337 6.79 10.51 12.09
C GLN A 337 5.52 10.05 12.81
N ALA A 338 5.57 9.79 14.12
CA ALA A 338 4.39 9.47 14.93
C ALA A 338 3.37 10.62 14.93
N VAL A 339 3.81 11.86 15.18
CA VAL A 339 2.96 13.06 15.17
C VAL A 339 2.37 13.34 13.79
N ALA A 340 3.17 13.23 12.72
CA ALA A 340 2.67 13.38 11.35
C ALA A 340 1.63 12.30 10.99
N ALA A 341 1.88 11.04 11.32
CA ALA A 341 0.96 9.93 11.07
C ALA A 341 -0.36 10.06 11.86
N ARG A 342 -0.29 10.43 13.15
CA ARG A 342 -1.46 10.69 14.01
C ARG A 342 -2.34 11.80 13.43
N THR A 343 -1.71 12.92 13.06
CA THR A 343 -2.38 14.09 12.45
C THR A 343 -3.15 13.70 11.19
N PHE A 344 -2.53 12.95 10.27
CA PHE A 344 -3.17 12.50 9.03
C PHE A 344 -4.38 11.62 9.32
N ALA A 345 -4.24 10.63 10.21
CA ALA A 345 -5.30 9.68 10.54
C ALA A 345 -6.55 10.39 11.13
N ILE A 346 -6.34 11.31 12.08
CA ILE A 346 -7.41 12.18 12.61
C ILE A 346 -8.06 12.99 11.49
N LYS A 347 -7.25 13.60 10.62
CA LYS A 347 -7.75 14.51 9.58
C LYS A 347 -8.53 13.81 8.46
N LYS A 348 -8.22 12.54 8.15
CA LYS A 348 -8.99 11.76 7.17
C LYS A 348 -10.33 11.26 7.71
N GLY A 349 -10.46 11.05 9.02
CA GLY A 349 -11.69 10.51 9.63
C GLY A 349 -12.09 9.17 9.00
N MET A 350 -13.39 8.89 8.90
CA MET A 350 -13.92 7.66 8.29
C MET A 350 -13.93 7.70 6.74
N LYS A 351 -12.75 7.89 6.13
CA LYS A 351 -12.53 8.07 4.68
C LYS A 351 -13.21 7.01 3.79
N TYR A 352 -13.38 5.79 4.30
CA TYR A 352 -13.93 4.64 3.57
C TYR A 352 -15.30 4.17 4.10
N GLY A 353 -15.99 4.99 4.89
CA GLY A 353 -17.33 4.72 5.44
C GLY A 353 -17.38 3.66 6.55
N ILE A 354 -16.66 2.54 6.38
CA ILE A 354 -16.50 1.48 7.40
C ILE A 354 -15.09 1.40 7.98
N ALA A 355 -14.12 2.11 7.41
CA ALA A 355 -12.76 2.24 7.90
C ALA A 355 -12.29 3.70 7.85
N HIS A 356 -11.35 4.05 8.72
CA HIS A 356 -10.66 5.33 8.71
C HIS A 356 -9.67 5.40 7.55
N LEU A 357 -8.81 4.38 7.44
CA LEU A 357 -7.71 4.32 6.47
C LEU A 357 -7.63 2.94 5.78
N SER A 358 -6.88 2.87 4.69
CA SER A 358 -6.45 1.61 4.06
C SER A 358 -5.16 1.08 4.70
N ASP A 359 -4.77 -0.17 4.41
CA ASP A 359 -3.50 -0.74 4.90
C ASP A 359 -2.28 -0.48 3.97
N SER A 360 -2.48 0.24 2.88
CA SER A 360 -1.46 0.54 1.87
C SER A 360 -0.91 1.97 1.98
N THR A 361 0.19 2.22 1.26
CA THR A 361 0.75 3.56 0.99
C THR A 361 -0.15 4.47 0.14
N THR A 362 -1.44 4.12 -0.03
CA THR A 362 -2.50 5.04 -0.47
C THR A 362 -2.97 5.93 0.69
N ASP A 363 -2.71 5.52 1.93
CA ASP A 363 -2.82 6.31 3.16
C ASP A 363 -1.49 6.33 3.91
N GLN A 364 -1.17 5.21 4.57
CA GLN A 364 0.01 4.99 5.40
C GLN A 364 0.34 3.50 5.37
N ALA A 365 1.62 3.12 5.36
CA ALA A 365 1.99 1.71 5.39
C ALA A 365 1.58 1.05 6.72
N TYR A 366 0.56 0.18 6.73
CA TYR A 366 0.14 -0.54 7.93
C TYR A 366 0.36 -2.04 7.75
N ARG A 367 1.39 -2.60 8.41
CA ARG A 367 1.83 -3.99 8.19
C ARG A 367 1.67 -4.88 9.44
N GLY A 368 0.91 -4.42 10.43
CA GLY A 368 0.75 -5.11 11.71
C GLY A 368 2.06 -5.16 12.52
N MET A 369 2.14 -6.16 13.39
CA MET A 369 3.09 -6.30 14.50
C MET A 369 4.50 -6.74 14.10
N LEU A 370 4.66 -7.42 12.97
CA LEU A 370 5.93 -8.11 12.61
C LEU A 370 7.11 -7.15 12.32
N ARG A 371 6.88 -5.84 12.38
CA ARG A 371 7.91 -4.79 12.25
C ARG A 371 8.07 -3.89 13.47
N GLU A 372 7.22 -4.02 14.49
CA GLU A 372 7.19 -3.11 15.64
C GLU A 372 8.52 -3.11 16.40
N ALA A 373 9.15 -1.94 16.50
CA ALA A 373 10.37 -1.74 17.27
C ALA A 373 10.05 -1.11 18.64
N GLU A 374 10.82 -1.48 19.66
CA GLU A 374 10.67 -0.93 21.02
C GLU A 374 10.86 0.60 21.05
N ILE A 375 11.90 1.11 20.38
CA ILE A 375 12.15 2.55 20.21
C ILE A 375 11.02 3.29 19.47
N VAL A 376 10.29 2.60 18.58
CA VAL A 376 9.12 3.16 17.88
C VAL A 376 7.92 3.28 18.83
N ARG A 377 7.68 2.26 19.66
CA ARG A 377 6.63 2.32 20.70
C ARG A 377 6.91 3.48 21.67
N GLN A 378 8.15 3.60 22.13
CA GLN A 378 8.61 4.72 22.95
C GLN A 378 8.44 6.10 22.27
N ALA A 379 8.67 6.20 20.96
CA ALA A 379 8.45 7.44 20.20
C ALA A 379 6.96 7.84 20.09
N VAL A 380 6.09 6.85 19.88
CA VAL A 380 4.64 7.04 19.80
C VAL A 380 4.09 7.42 21.18
N ASP A 381 4.41 6.66 22.24
CA ASP A 381 3.98 6.93 23.61
C ASP A 381 4.47 8.29 24.12
N ALA A 382 5.73 8.65 23.85
CA ALA A 382 6.29 9.95 24.22
C ALA A 382 5.65 11.14 23.48
N THR A 383 4.91 10.90 22.39
CA THR A 383 4.15 11.90 21.64
C THR A 383 2.64 11.65 21.69
N LYS A 384 2.15 10.83 22.64
CA LYS A 384 0.76 10.40 22.71
C LYS A 384 -0.22 11.57 22.61
N GLY A 385 -1.19 11.44 21.71
CA GLY A 385 -2.18 12.47 21.40
C GLY A 385 -1.63 13.76 20.78
N GLU A 386 -0.39 13.82 20.26
CA GLU A 386 0.11 15.05 19.61
C GLU A 386 -0.16 15.09 18.11
N VAL A 387 -0.62 16.27 17.67
CA VAL A 387 -0.98 16.59 16.29
C VAL A 387 -0.37 17.91 15.83
N LEU A 388 -0.27 18.08 14.51
CA LEU A 388 0.14 19.32 13.85
C LEU A 388 -1.07 20.22 13.59
N VAL A 389 -0.96 21.46 14.06
CA VAL A 389 -1.94 22.53 13.83
C VAL A 389 -1.28 23.75 13.19
N ASP A 390 -2.05 24.48 12.40
CA ASP A 390 -1.76 25.85 12.02
C ASP A 390 -2.87 26.80 12.54
N LYS A 391 -2.84 28.06 12.10
CA LYS A 391 -3.85 29.09 12.45
C LYS A 391 -5.30 28.77 12.03
N SER A 392 -5.53 27.68 11.29
CA SER A 392 -6.85 27.16 10.89
C SER A 392 -7.27 25.88 11.65
N GLY A 393 -6.42 25.37 12.55
CA GLY A 393 -6.63 24.12 13.27
C GLY A 393 -5.75 22.99 12.71
N VAL A 394 -6.19 21.73 12.86
CA VAL A 394 -5.43 20.54 12.42
C VAL A 394 -5.16 20.61 10.92
N ILE A 395 -3.90 20.48 10.50
CA ILE A 395 -3.52 20.64 9.09
C ILE A 395 -4.06 19.51 8.21
N GLY A 396 -4.24 19.78 6.91
CA GLY A 396 -4.94 18.89 5.96
C GLY A 396 -4.20 17.59 5.63
N ASP A 397 -2.93 17.73 5.26
CA ASP A 397 -2.12 16.66 4.69
C ASP A 397 -0.66 16.81 5.16
N PRO A 398 -0.31 16.27 6.35
CA PRO A 398 1.07 16.25 6.87
C PRO A 398 1.90 15.21 6.12
N LEU A 399 2.08 15.42 4.81
CA LEU A 399 2.72 14.47 3.93
C LEU A 399 4.18 14.24 4.32
N TYR A 400 4.63 13.03 4.11
CA TYR A 400 6.02 12.62 4.31
C TYR A 400 6.44 11.70 3.16
N SER A 401 7.74 11.62 2.89
CA SER A 401 8.27 10.67 1.90
C SER A 401 9.69 10.23 2.25
N SER A 402 10.16 9.13 1.65
CA SER A 402 11.41 8.49 2.07
C SER A 402 12.60 9.45 2.03
N ASN A 403 12.83 10.10 0.90
CA ASN A 403 13.99 10.95 0.69
C ASN A 403 13.64 12.08 -0.29
N SER A 404 14.04 13.31 0.01
CA SER A 404 13.68 14.48 -0.81
C SER A 404 14.75 14.84 -1.82
N GLY A 405 15.93 14.21 -1.78
CA GLY A 405 17.03 14.44 -2.70
C GLY A 405 17.81 15.72 -2.43
N GLY A 406 17.81 16.19 -1.17
CA GLY A 406 18.50 17.40 -0.71
C GLY A 406 17.56 18.59 -0.48
N GLN A 407 16.38 18.59 -1.10
CA GLN A 407 15.40 19.68 -1.05
C GLN A 407 13.97 19.12 -1.16
N THR A 408 13.06 19.51 -0.26
CA THR A 408 11.63 19.16 -0.37
C THR A 408 10.95 19.82 -1.57
N ALA A 409 9.80 19.31 -1.99
CA ALA A 409 9.00 19.93 -3.05
C ALA A 409 8.08 21.03 -2.49
N ASP A 410 7.85 22.10 -3.28
CA ASP A 410 6.66 22.93 -3.10
C ASP A 410 5.44 22.22 -3.72
N ALA A 411 4.25 22.36 -3.12
CA ALA A 411 3.02 21.75 -3.62
C ALA A 411 2.72 22.05 -5.12
N SER A 412 3.14 23.21 -5.62
CA SER A 412 2.98 23.58 -7.04
C SER A 412 3.77 22.66 -8.00
N GLU A 413 4.86 22.04 -7.54
CA GLU A 413 5.68 21.12 -8.34
C GLU A 413 5.07 19.71 -8.46
N ILE A 414 4.09 19.40 -7.62
CA ILE A 414 3.52 18.05 -7.49
C ILE A 414 2.03 18.01 -7.85
N TRP A 415 1.28 19.09 -7.57
CA TRP A 415 -0.16 19.23 -7.85
C TRP A 415 -0.52 20.44 -8.71
N GLY A 416 0.41 21.37 -8.98
CA GLY A 416 0.15 22.60 -9.73
C GLY A 416 -0.47 23.75 -8.90
N ASN A 417 -0.87 23.50 -7.65
CA ASN A 417 -1.34 24.54 -6.72
C ASN A 417 -0.43 24.66 -5.49
N ALA A 418 -0.32 25.87 -4.93
CA ALA A 418 0.36 26.06 -3.66
C ALA A 418 -0.45 25.49 -2.48
N VAL A 419 0.25 25.08 -1.42
CA VAL A 419 -0.29 24.80 -0.08
C VAL A 419 0.60 25.57 0.92
N PRO A 420 0.05 26.28 1.94
CA PRO A 420 0.84 27.18 2.76
C PRO A 420 1.99 26.52 3.53
N TYR A 421 1.74 25.34 4.11
CA TYR A 421 2.71 24.62 4.95
C TYR A 421 3.59 23.61 4.19
N LEU A 422 3.33 23.32 2.90
CA LEU A 422 4.13 22.40 2.09
C LEU A 422 5.05 23.19 1.15
N LYS A 423 6.23 23.56 1.65
CA LYS A 423 7.22 24.40 0.97
C LYS A 423 8.55 23.68 0.73
N SER A 424 9.24 24.17 -0.31
CA SER A 424 10.61 23.81 -0.65
C SER A 424 11.56 24.32 0.44
N VAL A 425 12.17 23.39 1.18
CA VAL A 425 13.18 23.60 2.23
C VAL A 425 14.33 22.60 2.05
N ALA A 426 15.52 22.94 2.52
CA ALA A 426 16.68 22.05 2.48
C ALA A 426 16.48 20.84 3.42
N SER A 427 17.00 19.68 3.02
CA SER A 427 16.79 18.40 3.71
C SER A 427 18.09 17.57 3.73
N PRO A 428 18.68 17.24 4.89
CA PRO A 428 19.95 16.51 4.99
C PRO A 428 19.78 15.01 4.72
N ASP A 429 19.52 14.70 3.45
CA ASP A 429 19.02 13.42 2.96
C ASP A 429 20.12 12.39 2.62
N GLU A 430 21.39 12.81 2.62
CA GLU A 430 22.55 12.05 2.13
C GLU A 430 22.83 10.77 2.94
N GLY A 431 22.26 10.67 4.16
CA GLY A 431 22.38 9.49 5.02
C GLY A 431 21.99 8.18 4.33
N ALA A 432 21.09 8.21 3.33
CA ALA A 432 20.70 7.04 2.55
C ALA A 432 21.81 6.46 1.65
N ALA A 433 22.81 7.27 1.29
CA ALA A 433 23.97 6.87 0.49
C ALA A 433 25.13 6.35 1.38
N LYS A 434 25.08 6.57 2.70
CA LYS A 434 26.12 6.17 3.64
C LYS A 434 26.29 4.64 3.67
N GLY A 435 27.51 4.15 3.44
CA GLY A 435 27.82 2.72 3.42
C GLY A 435 27.37 1.97 2.16
N LYS A 436 26.87 2.65 1.12
CA LYS A 436 26.59 2.04 -0.19
C LYS A 436 27.88 1.81 -0.99
N ALA A 437 27.86 0.84 -1.90
CA ALA A 437 29.03 0.52 -2.70
C ALA A 437 29.42 1.69 -3.62
N VAL A 438 30.73 1.94 -3.75
CA VAL A 438 31.27 2.87 -4.75
C VAL A 438 31.37 2.14 -6.09
N TRP A 439 30.87 2.77 -7.14
CA TRP A 439 30.98 2.31 -8.52
C TRP A 439 31.75 3.35 -9.34
N TYR A 440 32.47 2.90 -10.37
CA TYR A 440 33.08 3.78 -11.35
C TYR A 440 32.40 3.60 -12.70
N ARG A 441 32.06 4.72 -13.35
CA ARG A 441 31.75 4.72 -14.78
C ARG A 441 33.07 4.70 -15.53
N ILE A 442 33.23 3.77 -16.46
CA ILE A 442 34.46 3.55 -17.21
C ILE A 442 34.23 3.64 -18.72
N ALA A 443 35.28 3.98 -19.46
CA ALA A 443 35.37 3.72 -20.89
C ALA A 443 36.18 2.44 -21.15
N LEU A 444 35.67 1.60 -22.05
CA LEU A 444 36.35 0.42 -22.57
C LEU A 444 37.17 0.77 -23.81
N LEU A 445 38.12 -0.09 -24.18
CA LEU A 445 38.86 0.03 -25.45
C LEU A 445 37.97 -0.20 -26.69
N SER A 446 36.75 -0.73 -26.51
CA SER A 446 35.69 -0.80 -27.52
C SER A 446 34.97 0.54 -27.76
N GLY A 447 35.27 1.59 -26.99
CA GLY A 447 34.56 2.87 -27.03
C GLY A 447 33.30 2.92 -26.16
N GLU A 448 32.73 1.76 -25.82
CA GLU A 448 31.56 1.63 -24.95
C GLU A 448 31.84 2.14 -23.52
N THR A 449 30.77 2.55 -22.81
CA THR A 449 30.84 2.86 -21.37
C THR A 449 29.87 2.04 -20.55
N GLY A 450 30.26 1.73 -19.32
CA GLY A 450 29.43 1.11 -18.31
C GLY A 450 29.99 1.29 -16.91
N TYR A 451 29.37 0.64 -15.93
CA TYR A 451 29.71 0.77 -14.51
C TYR A 451 30.35 -0.52 -13.98
N VAL A 452 31.41 -0.37 -13.19
CA VAL A 452 32.10 -1.45 -12.48
C VAL A 452 32.19 -1.10 -11.00
N SER A 453 31.95 -2.06 -10.11
CA SER A 453 32.10 -1.86 -8.67
C SER A 453 33.56 -1.58 -8.31
N GLY A 454 33.80 -0.56 -7.48
CA GLY A 454 35.13 -0.16 -7.04
C GLY A 454 35.87 -1.26 -6.27
N THR A 455 35.16 -2.25 -5.73
CA THR A 455 35.76 -3.47 -5.12
C THR A 455 36.64 -4.24 -6.09
N TYR A 456 36.40 -4.13 -7.41
CA TYR A 456 37.15 -4.83 -8.45
C TYR A 456 38.14 -3.95 -9.23
N LEU A 457 38.33 -2.69 -8.82
CA LEU A 457 39.20 -1.73 -9.53
C LEU A 457 40.25 -1.12 -8.60
N LYS A 458 41.52 -1.30 -8.96
CA LYS A 458 42.66 -0.65 -8.30
C LYS A 458 43.19 0.48 -9.18
N LYS A 459 43.10 1.73 -8.69
CA LYS A 459 43.74 2.89 -9.35
C LYS A 459 45.24 2.63 -9.50
N THR A 460 45.80 2.90 -10.68
CA THR A 460 47.23 2.63 -10.95
C THR A 460 48.14 3.81 -10.59
N GLY A 461 47.57 5.01 -10.42
CA GLY A 461 48.29 6.27 -10.30
C GLY A 461 48.55 6.97 -11.64
N ASP A 462 48.38 6.25 -12.76
CA ASP A 462 48.54 6.82 -14.10
C ASP A 462 47.33 7.67 -14.49
N LYS A 463 47.56 8.62 -15.40
CA LYS A 463 46.53 9.38 -16.10
C LYS A 463 46.69 9.25 -17.61
N ASN A 464 45.58 9.32 -18.34
CA ASN A 464 45.60 9.40 -19.80
C ASN A 464 45.89 10.84 -20.29
N ALA A 465 45.99 11.03 -21.61
CA ALA A 465 46.29 12.34 -22.21
C ALA A 465 45.24 13.43 -21.95
N ALA A 466 44.03 13.08 -21.49
CA ALA A 466 42.99 14.02 -21.05
C ALA A 466 42.98 14.23 -19.52
N GLY A 467 44.00 13.75 -18.79
CA GLY A 467 44.12 13.92 -17.34
C GLY A 467 43.23 13.01 -16.49
N LEU A 468 42.47 12.10 -17.13
CA LEU A 468 41.60 11.12 -16.47
C LEU A 468 42.40 9.97 -15.87
N GLU A 469 42.01 9.52 -14.69
CA GLU A 469 42.69 8.44 -13.97
C GLU A 469 42.51 7.07 -14.64
N ILE A 470 43.51 6.21 -14.49
CA ILE A 470 43.47 4.83 -14.94
C ILE A 470 43.38 3.89 -13.74
N ALA A 471 42.54 2.85 -13.86
CA ALA A 471 42.49 1.73 -12.93
C ALA A 471 42.74 0.41 -13.68
N ALA A 472 43.13 -0.62 -12.94
CA ALA A 472 43.22 -1.99 -13.43
C ALA A 472 42.20 -2.89 -12.70
N SER A 473 41.61 -3.84 -13.43
CA SER A 473 40.78 -4.89 -12.84
C SER A 473 41.59 -5.76 -11.88
N THR A 474 41.05 -6.07 -10.70
CA THR A 474 41.74 -6.91 -9.71
C THR A 474 41.64 -8.41 -9.98
N GLN A 475 40.79 -8.82 -10.92
CA GLN A 475 40.57 -10.21 -11.35
C GLN A 475 39.93 -10.27 -12.75
N GLY A 476 39.82 -11.45 -13.34
CA GLY A 476 39.06 -11.68 -14.57
C GLY A 476 37.56 -11.93 -14.34
N GLY A 477 36.75 -11.78 -15.39
CA GLY A 477 35.31 -12.05 -15.37
C GLY A 477 34.48 -10.94 -14.68
N VAL A 478 35.05 -9.75 -14.47
CA VAL A 478 34.38 -8.65 -13.76
C VAL A 478 33.36 -8.00 -14.68
N ASN A 479 32.07 -8.18 -14.37
CA ASN A 479 30.97 -7.61 -15.14
C ASN A 479 31.00 -6.07 -15.17
N VAL A 480 31.09 -5.51 -16.38
CA VAL A 480 30.79 -4.11 -16.70
C VAL A 480 29.29 -4.02 -16.97
N ARG A 481 28.55 -3.17 -16.26
CA ARG A 481 27.07 -3.16 -16.27
C ARG A 481 26.47 -1.85 -16.81
N LYS A 482 25.19 -1.87 -17.18
CA LYS A 482 24.47 -0.67 -17.66
C LYS A 482 24.20 0.39 -16.59
N LEU A 483 24.07 0.00 -15.32
CA LEU A 483 23.80 0.88 -14.16
C LEU A 483 24.71 0.53 -12.97
N PRO A 484 24.99 1.47 -12.04
CA PRO A 484 25.64 1.18 -10.77
C PRO A 484 24.67 0.47 -9.82
N SER A 485 24.58 -0.86 -9.98
CA SER A 485 23.70 -1.77 -9.24
C SER A 485 24.21 -3.21 -9.36
N THR A 486 24.11 -3.97 -8.27
CA THR A 486 24.41 -5.41 -8.25
C THR A 486 23.32 -6.27 -8.89
N ASP A 487 22.08 -5.78 -8.99
CA ASP A 487 20.96 -6.50 -9.59
C ASP A 487 21.15 -6.67 -11.11
N SER A 488 21.24 -7.93 -11.55
CA SER A 488 21.41 -8.29 -12.96
C SER A 488 20.13 -8.19 -13.80
N ALA A 489 18.95 -8.07 -13.19
CA ALA A 489 17.69 -7.88 -13.92
C ALA A 489 17.53 -6.43 -14.40
N SER A 490 17.75 -5.44 -13.52
CA SER A 490 17.78 -4.02 -13.90
C SER A 490 19.11 -3.56 -14.52
N SER A 491 20.22 -4.23 -14.17
CA SER A 491 21.57 -3.85 -14.61
C SER A 491 22.33 -5.03 -15.23
N PRO A 492 21.95 -5.49 -16.44
CA PRO A 492 22.67 -6.54 -17.15
C PRO A 492 24.10 -6.11 -17.48
N ALA A 493 25.00 -7.11 -17.61
CA ALA A 493 26.35 -6.89 -18.09
C ALA A 493 26.34 -6.51 -19.59
N VAL A 494 27.22 -5.58 -19.97
CA VAL A 494 27.53 -5.24 -21.37
C VAL A 494 28.86 -5.85 -21.80
N ALA A 495 29.81 -5.98 -20.87
CA ALA A 495 31.12 -6.60 -21.12
C ALA A 495 31.66 -7.25 -19.83
N GLN A 496 32.80 -7.93 -19.92
CA GLN A 496 33.57 -8.44 -18.78
C GLN A 496 35.04 -8.05 -18.91
N LEU A 497 35.63 -7.52 -17.84
CA LEU A 497 37.07 -7.23 -17.78
C LEU A 497 37.88 -8.50 -17.51
N LYS A 498 39.06 -8.58 -18.14
CA LYS A 498 40.10 -9.59 -17.88
C LYS A 498 40.93 -9.20 -16.65
N ASP A 499 41.72 -10.15 -16.15
CA ASP A 499 42.68 -9.87 -15.07
C ASP A 499 43.65 -8.75 -15.47
N LYS A 500 43.84 -7.78 -14.58
CA LYS A 500 44.68 -6.57 -14.77
C LYS A 500 44.31 -5.70 -15.98
N GLU A 501 43.14 -5.88 -16.60
CA GLU A 501 42.70 -5.04 -17.71
C GLU A 501 42.57 -3.58 -17.28
N ARG A 502 43.22 -2.68 -18.04
CA ARG A 502 43.32 -1.25 -17.70
C ARG A 502 42.17 -0.48 -18.34
N VAL A 503 41.46 0.30 -17.53
CA VAL A 503 40.26 1.07 -17.89
C VAL A 503 40.42 2.54 -17.50
N THR A 504 39.87 3.44 -18.31
CA THR A 504 39.82 4.88 -17.96
C THR A 504 38.62 5.12 -17.04
N LEU A 505 38.85 5.74 -15.89
CA LEU A 505 37.80 6.21 -15.00
C LEU A 505 37.21 7.52 -15.56
N LEU A 506 35.91 7.51 -15.86
CA LEU A 506 35.18 8.70 -16.32
C LEU A 506 34.53 9.44 -15.15
N GLU A 507 34.01 8.68 -14.18
CA GLU A 507 33.19 9.20 -13.08
C GLU A 507 33.22 8.22 -11.90
N GLN A 508 33.10 8.74 -10.67
CA GLN A 508 32.85 7.95 -9.48
C GLN A 508 31.43 8.23 -8.99
N VAL A 509 30.61 7.18 -8.85
CA VAL A 509 29.20 7.27 -8.44
C VAL A 509 28.93 6.33 -7.25
N THR A 510 27.86 6.61 -6.52
CA THR A 510 27.36 5.70 -5.49
C THR A 510 26.36 4.71 -6.10
N GLU A 511 26.31 3.49 -5.59
CA GLU A 511 25.27 2.51 -5.92
C GLU A 511 23.86 3.07 -5.74
N SER A 512 22.95 2.74 -6.66
CA SER A 512 21.59 3.28 -6.69
C SER A 512 20.84 3.02 -5.38
N ASN A 513 20.33 4.08 -4.77
CA ASN A 513 19.70 4.10 -3.44
C ASN A 513 18.55 5.13 -3.40
N SER A 514 17.98 5.40 -2.21
CA SER A 514 16.86 6.36 -2.08
C SER A 514 17.26 7.84 -2.19
N TYR A 515 18.54 8.19 -1.99
CA TYR A 515 19.04 9.55 -2.22
C TYR A 515 19.52 9.78 -3.65
N SER A 516 20.12 8.78 -4.33
CA SER A 516 20.63 8.94 -5.71
C SER A 516 20.41 7.68 -6.55
N TRP A 517 19.92 7.86 -7.78
CA TRP A 517 19.50 6.77 -8.66
C TRP A 517 19.69 7.08 -10.14
N PHE A 518 19.72 6.01 -10.95
CA PHE A 518 19.91 6.06 -12.39
C PHE A 518 18.81 5.28 -13.13
N ARG A 519 18.48 5.72 -14.34
CA ARG A 519 17.77 4.94 -15.38
C ARG A 519 18.46 5.15 -16.72
N VAL A 520 18.44 4.14 -17.57
CA VAL A 520 18.95 4.22 -18.95
C VAL A 520 17.92 3.61 -19.88
N TYR A 521 17.54 4.38 -20.90
CA TYR A 521 16.62 3.94 -21.95
C TYR A 521 17.28 4.12 -23.31
N ASP A 522 17.07 3.19 -24.23
CA ASP A 522 17.31 3.44 -25.66
C ASP A 522 16.16 4.27 -26.28
N ARG A 523 16.34 4.73 -27.53
CA ARG A 523 15.33 5.53 -28.24
C ARG A 523 13.97 4.82 -28.32
N ALA A 524 13.93 3.55 -28.72
CA ALA A 524 12.67 2.83 -28.92
C ALA A 524 11.94 2.56 -27.59
N GLN A 525 12.69 2.33 -26.50
CA GLN A 525 12.15 2.27 -25.15
C GLN A 525 11.53 3.62 -24.73
N MET A 526 12.21 4.73 -24.97
CA MET A 526 11.72 6.06 -24.62
C MET A 526 10.52 6.49 -25.48
N GLU A 527 10.55 6.24 -26.80
CA GLU A 527 9.42 6.44 -27.71
C GLU A 527 8.19 5.63 -27.26
N LYS A 528 8.38 4.37 -26.84
CA LYS A 528 7.31 3.52 -26.30
C LYS A 528 6.72 4.06 -24.98
N LEU A 529 7.57 4.60 -24.09
CA LEU A 529 7.12 5.22 -22.84
C LEU A 529 6.29 6.49 -23.11
N LEU A 530 6.81 7.39 -23.96
CA LEU A 530 6.13 8.62 -24.36
C LEU A 530 4.79 8.32 -25.07
N ALA A 531 4.76 7.37 -26.02
CA ALA A 531 3.55 6.94 -26.69
C ALA A 531 2.53 6.29 -25.74
N GLY A 532 3.01 5.51 -24.75
CA GLY A 532 2.17 4.95 -23.68
C GLY A 532 1.53 6.01 -22.78
N ALA A 533 2.17 7.17 -22.63
CA ALA A 533 1.61 8.35 -21.97
C ALA A 533 0.74 9.24 -22.90
N GLY A 534 0.50 8.82 -24.15
CA GLY A 534 -0.30 9.57 -25.12
C GLY A 534 0.42 10.72 -25.82
N VAL A 535 1.74 10.85 -25.65
CA VAL A 535 2.57 11.82 -26.39
C VAL A 535 2.68 11.37 -27.84
N LYS A 536 2.32 12.25 -28.78
CA LYS A 536 2.50 12.03 -30.22
C LYS A 536 3.74 12.78 -30.68
N LEU A 537 4.73 12.06 -31.19
CA LEU A 537 5.92 12.66 -31.79
C LEU A 537 5.71 12.83 -33.29
N GLY A 538 6.10 13.98 -33.85
CA GLY A 538 6.05 14.25 -35.30
C GLY A 538 7.08 13.48 -36.15
N GLY A 539 7.80 12.53 -35.55
CA GLY A 539 8.88 11.74 -36.13
C GLY A 539 9.63 10.98 -35.02
N PRO A 540 10.78 10.34 -35.33
CA PRO A 540 11.63 9.73 -34.31
C PRO A 540 12.06 10.72 -33.23
N LEU A 541 12.34 10.23 -32.02
CA LEU A 541 12.82 11.06 -30.91
C LEU A 541 14.26 11.55 -31.16
N GLN A 542 14.42 12.87 -31.27
CA GLN A 542 15.65 13.62 -31.57
C GLN A 542 16.11 14.51 -30.40
N SER A 543 15.21 14.88 -29.49
CA SER A 543 15.54 15.55 -28.24
C SER A 543 14.58 15.19 -27.12
N LEU A 544 15.09 15.05 -25.89
CA LEU A 544 14.29 14.97 -24.67
C LEU A 544 14.93 15.81 -23.57
N GLU A 545 14.25 16.87 -23.12
CA GLU A 545 14.84 17.89 -22.25
C GLU A 545 13.84 18.45 -21.22
N VAL A 546 14.31 18.73 -20.00
CA VAL A 546 13.52 19.39 -18.95
C VAL A 546 13.45 20.88 -19.29
N SER A 547 12.28 21.37 -19.69
CA SER A 547 12.09 22.75 -20.16
C SER A 547 11.74 23.72 -19.05
N LYS A 548 11.22 23.23 -17.91
CA LYS A 548 10.96 24.04 -16.71
C LYS A 548 11.27 23.25 -15.44
N ARG A 549 11.77 23.96 -14.44
CA ARG A 549 11.95 23.49 -13.06
C ARG A 549 11.18 24.38 -12.09
N GLY A 550 10.77 23.84 -10.95
CA GLY A 550 10.10 24.59 -9.90
C GLY A 550 11.03 25.04 -8.75
N PRO A 551 10.47 25.54 -7.63
CA PRO A 551 11.21 26.07 -6.48
C PRO A 551 12.14 25.08 -5.74
N SER A 552 12.11 23.78 -6.05
CA SER A 552 13.08 22.80 -5.51
C SER A 552 14.03 22.23 -6.56
N GLY A 553 14.00 22.77 -7.79
CA GLY A 553 14.75 22.23 -8.93
C GLY A 553 14.09 21.00 -9.57
N ARG A 554 12.94 20.52 -9.05
CA ARG A 554 12.16 19.43 -9.67
C ARG A 554 11.70 19.81 -11.07
N ALA A 555 11.77 18.86 -11.99
CA ALA A 555 11.23 19.01 -13.34
C ALA A 555 9.71 19.21 -13.28
N THR A 556 9.23 20.32 -13.84
CA THR A 556 7.79 20.66 -13.91
C THR A 556 7.24 20.71 -15.33
N GLU A 557 8.12 20.79 -16.34
CA GLU A 557 7.76 20.62 -17.75
C GLU A 557 8.88 19.86 -18.47
N LEU A 558 8.49 18.97 -19.37
CA LEU A 558 9.36 18.17 -20.20
C LEU A 558 9.01 18.42 -21.67
N LYS A 559 10.02 18.51 -22.54
CA LYS A 559 9.85 18.58 -23.98
C LYS A 559 10.45 17.38 -24.69
N ALA A 560 9.72 16.86 -25.66
CA ALA A 560 10.18 15.83 -26.60
C ALA A 560 10.09 16.41 -28.02
N ASN A 561 11.20 16.40 -28.77
CA ASN A 561 11.32 17.10 -30.06
C ASN A 561 10.91 18.59 -30.02
N GLY A 562 11.04 19.25 -28.86
CA GLY A 562 10.62 20.63 -28.62
C GLY A 562 9.12 20.81 -28.26
N GLU A 563 8.28 19.80 -28.46
CA GLU A 563 6.87 19.81 -28.05
C GLU A 563 6.71 19.46 -26.56
N VAL A 564 5.78 20.14 -25.88
CA VAL A 564 5.55 19.93 -24.44
C VAL A 564 4.80 18.62 -24.18
N VAL A 565 5.40 17.76 -23.37
CA VAL A 565 4.80 16.52 -22.85
C VAL A 565 3.68 16.89 -21.87
N LYS A 566 2.43 16.71 -22.31
CA LYS A 566 1.24 17.09 -21.53
C LYS A 566 0.97 16.04 -20.44
N VAL A 567 0.94 16.51 -19.20
CA VAL A 567 0.58 15.74 -17.99
C VAL A 567 -0.56 16.43 -17.24
N LYS A 568 -1.26 15.71 -16.35
CA LYS A 568 -2.30 16.31 -15.50
C LYS A 568 -1.69 17.09 -14.34
N TYR A 569 -0.67 16.52 -13.71
CA TYR A 569 0.13 17.13 -12.67
C TYR A 569 1.63 16.93 -12.96
N PRO A 570 2.55 17.81 -12.52
CA PRO A 570 3.95 17.69 -12.92
C PRO A 570 4.65 16.44 -12.34
N ASN A 571 4.18 15.92 -11.19
CA ASN A 571 4.63 14.64 -10.64
C ASN A 571 4.34 13.44 -11.57
N ASP A 572 3.36 13.52 -12.47
CA ASP A 572 3.04 12.43 -13.41
C ASP A 572 4.19 12.17 -14.41
N LEU A 573 5.11 13.12 -14.60
CA LEU A 573 6.34 12.92 -15.41
C LEU A 573 7.14 11.69 -14.96
N ARG A 574 7.05 11.31 -13.68
CA ARG A 574 7.64 10.06 -13.15
C ARG A 574 7.05 8.82 -13.79
N ASN A 575 5.75 8.81 -14.04
CA ASN A 575 5.03 7.70 -14.67
C ASN A 575 5.26 7.69 -16.18
N VAL A 576 5.25 8.87 -16.82
CA VAL A 576 5.61 9.04 -18.24
C VAL A 576 6.98 8.45 -18.53
N LEU A 577 7.97 8.70 -17.66
CA LEU A 577 9.34 8.23 -17.80
C LEU A 577 9.60 6.88 -17.11
N GLY A 578 8.59 6.00 -17.08
CA GLY A 578 8.77 4.59 -16.72
C GLY A 578 8.94 4.28 -15.23
N GLY A 579 8.37 5.10 -14.34
CA GLY A 579 8.38 4.88 -12.89
C GLY A 579 9.62 5.44 -12.19
N LEU A 580 9.94 6.72 -12.42
CA LEU A 580 11.06 7.39 -11.76
C LEU A 580 10.81 7.55 -10.23
N PRO A 581 11.83 7.38 -9.38
CA PRO A 581 11.69 7.59 -7.93
C PRO A 581 11.30 9.02 -7.52
N SER A 582 11.65 10.04 -8.31
CA SER A 582 11.25 11.44 -8.07
C SER A 582 11.18 12.25 -9.38
N THR A 583 10.71 13.50 -9.33
CA THR A 583 10.86 14.49 -10.41
C THR A 583 12.15 15.32 -10.30
N LEU A 584 13.01 15.06 -9.31
CA LEU A 584 14.28 15.76 -9.13
C LEU A 584 15.37 15.03 -9.91
N PHE A 585 15.42 15.26 -11.22
CA PHE A 585 16.33 14.59 -12.15
C PHE A 585 16.89 15.51 -13.25
N GLU A 586 18.00 15.09 -13.82
CA GLU A 586 18.59 15.55 -15.07
C GLU A 586 18.50 14.45 -16.15
N ILE A 587 18.53 14.84 -17.42
CA ILE A 587 18.60 13.92 -18.57
C ILE A 587 19.91 14.16 -19.31
N GLU A 588 20.76 13.14 -19.39
CA GLU A 588 21.88 13.12 -20.33
C GLU A 588 21.47 12.35 -21.58
N GLU A 589 21.43 13.06 -22.71
CA GLU A 589 21.16 12.51 -24.03
C GLU A 589 22.48 12.19 -24.73
N SER A 590 22.71 10.93 -25.11
CA SER A 590 23.86 10.57 -25.93
C SER A 590 23.60 10.87 -27.40
N GLY A 591 24.60 11.46 -28.06
CA GLY A 591 24.53 11.83 -29.48
C GLY A 591 24.05 13.27 -29.78
N ARG A 592 23.80 14.11 -28.76
CA ARG A 592 23.66 15.58 -28.92
C ARG A 592 24.69 16.28 -28.02
N TYR A 593 25.34 17.32 -28.54
CA TYR A 593 26.36 18.10 -27.83
C TYR A 593 26.28 19.57 -28.22
N THR A 594 26.71 20.47 -27.34
CA THR A 594 26.68 21.92 -27.59
C THR A 594 28.09 22.47 -27.60
N ILE A 595 28.52 23.04 -28.72
CA ILE A 595 29.76 23.83 -28.79
C ILE A 595 29.40 25.29 -28.50
N VAL A 596 30.12 25.93 -27.59
CA VAL A 596 30.13 27.39 -27.48
C VAL A 596 31.12 27.92 -28.51
N GLY A 597 30.64 28.72 -29.47
CA GLY A 597 31.49 29.31 -30.50
C GLY A 597 32.45 30.37 -29.96
N ALA A 598 33.42 30.78 -30.77
CA ALA A 598 34.30 31.91 -30.45
C ALA A 598 33.56 33.26 -30.33
N ASP A 599 32.28 33.31 -30.76
CA ASP A 599 31.35 34.42 -30.56
C ASP A 599 30.56 34.33 -29.23
N GLY A 600 30.87 33.33 -28.40
CA GLY A 600 30.23 33.08 -27.10
C GLY A 600 28.86 32.39 -27.19
N LYS A 601 28.38 31.99 -28.38
CA LYS A 601 27.02 31.43 -28.52
C LYS A 601 27.01 29.90 -28.45
N PRO A 602 26.13 29.30 -27.64
CA PRO A 602 25.92 27.85 -27.63
C PRO A 602 25.19 27.41 -28.90
N THR A 603 25.82 26.52 -29.67
CA THR A 603 25.23 25.88 -30.87
C THR A 603 25.13 24.38 -30.62
N ALA A 604 23.91 23.86 -30.58
CA ALA A 604 23.65 22.43 -30.47
C ALA A 604 23.97 21.70 -31.78
N GLN A 605 24.58 20.53 -31.69
CA GLN A 605 25.03 19.68 -32.78
C GLN A 605 24.68 18.22 -32.49
N THR A 606 24.29 17.48 -33.52
CA THR A 606 24.02 16.03 -33.44
C THR A 606 25.27 15.24 -33.82
N ALA A 607 25.41 14.01 -33.32
CA ALA A 607 26.53 13.12 -33.63
C ALA A 607 26.52 12.65 -35.10
N GLY A 608 27.02 13.50 -35.99
CA GLY A 608 27.47 13.15 -37.33
C GLY A 608 28.97 12.85 -37.37
N ALA A 609 29.59 12.99 -38.55
CA ALA A 609 31.03 12.87 -38.71
C ALA A 609 31.77 14.11 -38.16
N VAL A 610 31.83 14.23 -36.83
CA VAL A 610 32.56 15.31 -36.13
C VAL A 610 34.01 15.33 -36.61
N GLN A 611 34.54 16.52 -36.90
CA GLN A 611 35.95 16.71 -37.22
C GLN A 611 36.61 17.58 -36.16
N VAL A 612 37.73 17.12 -35.62
CA VAL A 612 38.51 17.80 -34.59
C VAL A 612 39.69 18.50 -35.26
N ILE A 613 39.84 19.80 -34.99
CA ILE A 613 41.02 20.58 -35.34
C ILE A 613 41.69 20.97 -34.03
N GLY A 614 42.81 20.34 -33.69
CA GLY A 614 43.62 20.77 -32.55
C GLY A 614 44.31 22.11 -32.86
N GLY A 615 44.53 22.96 -31.85
CA GLY A 615 45.09 24.32 -32.03
C GLY A 615 46.49 24.41 -32.66
N THR A 616 47.15 23.27 -32.91
CA THR A 616 48.45 23.15 -33.60
C THR A 616 48.37 22.35 -34.92
N GLN A 617 47.19 21.90 -35.35
CA GLN A 617 47.01 21.06 -36.54
C GLN A 617 46.29 21.81 -37.67
N ALA A 618 46.92 21.88 -38.84
CA ALA A 618 46.38 22.55 -40.03
C ALA A 618 45.35 21.73 -40.84
N LYS A 619 44.95 20.54 -40.37
CA LYS A 619 43.97 19.68 -41.05
C LYS A 619 43.00 19.06 -40.03
N PRO A 620 41.69 18.99 -40.32
CA PRO A 620 40.75 18.31 -39.45
C PRO A 620 40.97 16.79 -39.45
N GLN A 621 40.92 16.17 -38.27
CA GLN A 621 40.82 14.72 -38.14
C GLN A 621 39.36 14.32 -37.92
N LYS A 622 38.88 13.29 -38.63
CA LYS A 622 37.57 12.70 -38.38
C LYS A 622 37.60 12.00 -37.00
N ALA A 623 36.65 12.31 -36.13
CA ALA A 623 36.47 11.60 -34.87
C ALA A 623 36.14 10.11 -35.12
N GLY A 624 36.47 9.26 -34.15
CA GLY A 624 36.00 7.87 -34.12
C GLY A 624 34.48 7.79 -33.92
N ALA A 625 33.93 6.57 -33.93
CA ALA A 625 32.52 6.36 -33.61
C ALA A 625 32.18 6.83 -32.18
N ASP A 626 33.14 6.71 -31.27
CA ASP A 626 32.99 6.95 -29.83
C ASP A 626 33.71 8.24 -29.42
N LEU A 627 33.09 9.37 -29.77
CA LEU A 627 33.55 10.68 -29.31
C LEU A 627 33.20 10.88 -27.83
N PHE A 628 34.17 11.31 -27.03
CA PHE A 628 33.98 11.79 -25.67
C PHE A 628 34.24 13.30 -25.59
N VAL A 629 33.35 14.02 -24.91
CA VAL A 629 33.50 15.45 -24.65
C VAL A 629 33.60 15.66 -23.14
N MET A 630 34.68 16.34 -22.72
CA MET A 630 34.84 16.85 -21.37
C MET A 630 34.26 18.26 -21.30
N GLY A 631 33.31 18.49 -20.39
CA GLY A 631 32.77 19.84 -20.15
C GLY A 631 33.72 20.69 -19.29
N ALA A 632 33.41 21.99 -19.16
CA ALA A 632 34.11 22.89 -18.24
C ALA A 632 33.88 22.54 -16.75
N ASP A 633 32.92 21.66 -16.48
CA ASP A 633 32.66 20.96 -15.22
C ASP A 633 33.59 19.74 -14.99
N ASN A 634 34.52 19.49 -15.92
CA ASN A 634 35.33 18.27 -16.05
C ASN A 634 34.54 16.96 -16.24
N GLN A 635 33.22 17.02 -16.51
CA GLN A 635 32.39 15.84 -16.68
C GLN A 635 32.53 15.27 -18.09
N VAL A 636 32.71 13.94 -18.20
CA VAL A 636 32.99 13.26 -19.47
C VAL A 636 31.74 12.59 -20.04
N ARG A 637 31.16 13.22 -21.07
CA ARG A 637 29.92 12.79 -21.73
C ARG A 637 30.25 12.04 -23.03
N SER A 638 29.48 10.99 -23.34
CA SER A 638 29.66 10.22 -24.58
C SER A 638 28.74 10.78 -25.67
N VAL A 639 29.31 10.96 -26.86
CA VAL A 639 28.67 11.54 -28.05
C VAL A 639 28.67 10.47 -29.16
N ALA A 640 28.37 9.22 -28.79
CA ALA A 640 28.49 8.05 -29.65
C ALA A 640 27.63 8.13 -30.93
N SER A 641 28.27 7.83 -32.07
CA SER A 641 27.68 7.88 -33.40
C SER A 641 27.00 6.56 -33.77
N GLY A 642 25.82 6.28 -33.22
CA GLY A 642 24.99 5.15 -33.67
C GLY A 642 23.66 4.98 -32.96
N THR A 643 23.64 5.09 -31.63
CA THR A 643 22.47 4.75 -30.80
C THR A 643 22.27 5.80 -29.71
N SER A 644 21.28 6.70 -29.90
CA SER A 644 20.92 7.67 -28.86
C SER A 644 20.25 6.97 -27.69
N SER A 645 20.77 7.23 -26.50
CA SER A 645 20.29 6.72 -25.21
C SER A 645 20.07 7.88 -24.24
N PHE A 646 19.10 7.71 -23.35
CA PHE A 646 18.71 8.69 -22.35
C PHE A 646 19.10 8.16 -20.98
N VAL A 647 20.18 8.72 -20.40
CA VAL A 647 20.61 8.45 -19.03
C VAL A 647 19.91 9.46 -18.12
N ILE A 648 18.88 9.03 -17.40
CA ILE A 648 18.18 9.86 -16.44
C ILE A 648 18.84 9.66 -15.07
N ARG A 649 19.36 10.74 -14.50
CA ARG A 649 20.04 10.77 -13.19
C ARG A 649 19.19 11.58 -12.24
N GLY A 650 18.86 11.07 -11.06
CA GLY A 650 18.05 11.83 -10.11
C GLY A 650 18.35 11.56 -8.66
N THR A 651 17.77 12.41 -7.81
CA THR A 651 17.88 12.33 -6.36
C THR A 651 16.52 12.23 -5.68
N GLY A 652 16.51 11.70 -4.47
CA GLY A 652 15.29 11.49 -3.69
C GLY A 652 14.38 10.35 -4.19
N ASN A 653 13.45 9.94 -3.34
CA ASN A 653 12.50 8.85 -3.58
C ASN A 653 11.16 9.16 -2.89
N GLY A 654 10.13 9.39 -3.71
CA GLY A 654 8.81 9.86 -3.29
C GLY A 654 8.42 11.19 -3.94
N HIS A 655 7.37 11.82 -3.42
CA HIS A 655 6.92 13.14 -3.91
C HIS A 655 7.79 14.30 -3.41
N GLY A 656 8.49 14.15 -2.28
CA GLY A 656 9.27 15.23 -1.66
C GLY A 656 8.46 16.30 -0.94
N LEU A 657 7.12 16.33 -1.06
CA LEU A 657 6.26 17.18 -0.23
C LEU A 657 6.41 16.85 1.26
N GLY A 658 6.50 17.89 2.08
CA GLY A 658 6.52 17.80 3.54
C GLY A 658 7.78 17.11 4.08
N MET A 659 7.62 16.25 5.09
CA MET A 659 8.75 15.69 5.81
C MET A 659 9.51 14.64 5.01
N SER A 660 10.83 14.78 4.93
CA SER A 660 11.70 13.71 4.46
C SER A 660 12.05 12.76 5.61
N GLN A 661 11.87 11.45 5.45
CA GLN A 661 12.20 10.48 6.50
C GLN A 661 13.72 10.40 6.73
N TRP A 662 14.51 10.37 5.64
CA TRP A 662 15.97 10.41 5.71
C TRP A 662 16.50 11.76 6.23
N GLY A 663 15.92 12.88 5.80
CA GLY A 663 16.30 14.20 6.31
C GLY A 663 15.87 14.46 7.76
N ALA A 664 14.72 13.95 8.21
CA ALA A 664 14.32 13.98 9.62
C ALA A 664 15.33 13.23 10.50
N ARG A 665 15.85 12.09 10.01
CA ARG A 665 17.00 11.41 10.61
C ARG A 665 18.26 12.29 10.59
N GLY A 666 18.59 12.92 9.46
CA GLY A 666 19.77 13.79 9.37
C GLY A 666 19.72 14.99 10.34
N LEU A 667 18.55 15.59 10.52
CA LEU A 667 18.31 16.65 11.52
C LEU A 667 18.39 16.12 12.95
N ALA A 668 17.86 14.93 13.24
CA ALA A 668 17.99 14.30 14.55
C ALA A 668 19.44 13.87 14.87
N GLU A 669 20.20 13.41 13.87
CA GLU A 669 21.66 13.18 13.98
C GLU A 669 22.44 14.50 14.19
N GLN A 670 21.87 15.65 13.84
CA GLN A 670 22.37 17.00 14.17
C GLN A 670 21.84 17.55 15.51
N GLY A 671 21.11 16.73 16.28
CA GLY A 671 20.60 17.10 17.61
C GLY A 671 19.28 17.88 17.62
N LYS A 672 18.55 17.95 16.50
CA LYS A 672 17.22 18.57 16.46
C LYS A 672 16.16 17.73 17.17
N THR A 673 15.28 18.41 17.90
CA THR A 673 14.08 17.80 18.51
C THR A 673 13.02 17.47 17.45
N TYR A 674 12.09 16.58 17.79
CA TYR A 674 10.97 16.26 16.92
C TYR A 674 10.13 17.49 16.53
N THR A 675 9.94 18.46 17.43
CA THR A 675 9.20 19.70 17.15
C THR A 675 9.95 20.61 16.17
N GLU A 676 11.27 20.75 16.31
CA GLU A 676 12.09 21.49 15.34
C GLU A 676 12.10 20.82 13.96
N ILE A 677 12.16 19.49 13.91
CA ILE A 677 12.08 18.70 12.67
C ILE A 677 10.75 18.98 11.96
N LEU A 678 9.64 18.89 12.70
CA LEU A 678 8.30 19.16 12.18
C LEU A 678 8.14 20.62 11.69
N GLN A 679 8.65 21.60 12.45
CA GLN A 679 8.63 23.01 12.07
C GLN A 679 9.54 23.34 10.88
N THR A 680 10.60 22.56 10.67
CA THR A 680 11.46 22.68 9.47
C THR A 680 10.68 22.28 8.21
N TYR A 681 9.95 21.16 8.27
CA TYR A 681 9.28 20.57 7.10
C TYR A 681 7.86 21.09 6.82
N TYR A 682 7.18 21.62 7.84
CA TYR A 682 5.81 22.13 7.73
C TYR A 682 5.76 23.60 8.13
N THR A 683 5.74 24.49 7.15
CA THR A 683 5.92 25.94 7.38
C THR A 683 4.75 26.54 8.16
N GLY A 684 5.05 27.12 9.34
CA GLY A 684 4.07 27.86 10.14
C GLY A 684 3.13 26.99 11.00
N VAL A 685 3.48 25.73 11.24
CA VAL A 685 2.73 24.80 12.11
C VAL A 685 3.37 24.67 13.49
N TRP A 686 2.62 24.14 14.45
CA TRP A 686 3.13 23.74 15.76
C TRP A 686 2.41 22.47 16.26
N THR A 687 2.91 21.86 17.34
CA THR A 687 2.25 20.71 17.98
C THR A 687 1.25 21.16 19.04
N THR A 688 0.16 20.41 19.18
CA THR A 688 -0.78 20.48 20.31
C THR A 688 -1.22 19.07 20.71
N LYS A 689 -1.79 18.91 21.90
CA LYS A 689 -2.57 17.73 22.25
C LYS A 689 -3.95 17.74 21.55
N GLU A 690 -4.46 16.54 21.29
CA GLU A 690 -5.83 16.24 20.85
C GLU A 690 -6.89 16.37 21.96
#